data_AF-A0A094AP25-F1
#
_entry.id   AF-A0A094AP25-F1
#
_cell.length_a   1.000
_cell.length_b   1.000
_cell.length_c   1.000
_cell.angle_alpha   90.00
_cell.angle_beta   90.00
_cell.angle_gamma   90.00
#
_symmetry.space_group_name_H-M   'P 1'
#
loop_
_entity.id
_entity.type
_entity.pdbx_description
1 polymer ?
#
loop_
_entity_poly.entity_id
_entity_poly.type
_entity_poly.pdbx_seq_one_letter_code
_entity_poly.pdbx_strand_id
1 'polypeptide(L)'
;MSVASMFCELSSLCPTDRDRFCRFGHGRRVEPKFSLVHQAFEDVVDTRPSVVAATHDGNTVTYHELERLSNILANKLIRDGLQPRQRVCLVLQRSIDMIVAILAVIKCGCQYVPLDGGVVPDNVMSHIFKDTQAQYVLCLEKFHHKVQQLAGSTTTVFVLDAPRDEKSSSVSTERPSVSLDSSDGLYLIYTSGTTGKPKGVDVSHQNATNLISLTPGNLGISNGTKVPQLLSISFDMAQWEILATLLNGGTLMLRTGDWHDALKQANTIIATPSVLRRLDRSKYPNIQVVALAGEPCPKSLADEWAKDATLYHCCGPTEVTIVNTMHIHQSGHDMSIGRPVPNTNVYILDENEEPLPIGSVGLMWAGGRCVSRGYLNLPEDTSKKFKLDKFANDGSLMFNTGDLGRWRDDGTLETLGRIDDQVKIKGFRVELSSVATAIEKTPGITRACAILNDEVLYGFYAGPSYVDELAVKAVVSRCQPYYAVPSSWVYRSDLPLTANGKIDKQALLDLIPVNQNMQLIAKPTPVILDDLEKYSVSMEKSAVIAIESDIGANKSDSSSTSIQEKHPLPQKLGRHGARALRHRFFSLYRRFFSVVFVANIIAVIYMIHRFVVRGQDLPSLATATAANLSVAVLMRQDHVVNLLFTLACSVPTSAPLFIRRNCAKVYHIGGLHSGAGVAATIWLVVFTIAATIEFAHPAVLAVSYTLIALLVGIVVSAHPTFRARFHNRFELIHRFAGWTALALFWIQSVILADSLRGTDKLGISLIKGPGFWLLLIATSSVALPWLNLRKVNVRRDVLSGHAVRLYFDYTTPVVGTAVRISQRPLVEWHAFATIAKPNEKGFSLLVSNAGDWTLDQIKNGPSKLWVRGVPACGVLRIAPLFKRIVLVATGSGIGPCLPVIYAKKVPARIFWSTPHPEQNFGAEIIQAIYDADEDAVIHNTKTMGRPDMVAISYRLLQESNAEAVCVISNKKLTQMIVYAMESRGIPAFGAIFDS
;
A
#
# COMPACT_ATOMS: atom_id res chain seq x y z
N MET A 1 6.96 -22.40 -50.31
CA MET A 1 5.73 -22.19 -51.11
C MET A 1 6.02 -21.18 -52.22
N SER A 2 5.37 -21.26 -53.39
CA SER A 2 5.62 -20.32 -54.50
C SER A 2 5.19 -18.90 -54.12
N VAL A 3 5.82 -17.87 -54.69
CA VAL A 3 5.50 -16.45 -54.50
C VAL A 3 3.98 -16.16 -54.61
N ALA A 4 3.23 -16.98 -55.36
CA ALA A 4 1.78 -16.88 -55.50
C ALA A 4 0.99 -17.13 -54.18
N SER A 5 1.48 -17.94 -53.24
CA SER A 5 0.76 -18.19 -51.97
C SER A 5 0.86 -17.01 -51.01
N MET A 6 2.03 -16.36 -50.95
CA MET A 6 2.22 -15.12 -50.19
C MET A 6 1.33 -14.00 -50.75
N PHE A 7 1.09 -13.96 -52.06
CA PHE A 7 0.17 -12.99 -52.66
C PHE A 7 -1.32 -13.28 -52.39
N CYS A 8 -1.72 -14.53 -52.14
CA CYS A 8 -3.09 -14.85 -51.72
C CYS A 8 -3.41 -14.29 -50.33
N GLU A 9 -2.48 -14.43 -49.38
CA GLU A 9 -2.62 -13.93 -47.99
C GLU A 9 -2.56 -12.39 -47.88
N LEU A 10 -2.22 -11.69 -48.97
CA LEU A 10 -2.23 -10.22 -49.05
C LEU A 10 -3.32 -9.68 -50.00
N SER A 11 -4.27 -10.54 -50.40
CA SER A 11 -5.28 -10.20 -51.42
C SER A 11 -6.16 -9.02 -51.03
N SER A 12 -6.36 -8.79 -49.73
CA SER A 12 -7.08 -7.67 -49.13
C SER A 12 -6.39 -6.30 -49.29
N LEU A 13 -5.07 -6.27 -49.53
CA LEU A 13 -4.30 -5.04 -49.70
C LEU A 13 -4.25 -4.57 -51.16
N CYS A 14 -4.16 -3.26 -51.37
CA CYS A 14 -3.84 -2.69 -52.68
C CYS A 14 -2.38 -3.00 -53.07
N PRO A 15 -2.00 -2.98 -54.36
CA PRO A 15 -0.63 -3.32 -54.79
C PRO A 15 0.47 -2.52 -54.08
N THR A 16 0.24 -1.22 -53.82
CA THR A 16 1.18 -0.35 -53.11
C THR A 16 1.36 -0.76 -51.65
N ASP A 17 0.27 -1.12 -50.96
CA ASP A 17 0.32 -1.57 -49.58
C ASP A 17 0.94 -2.96 -49.46
N ARG A 18 0.80 -3.84 -50.46
CA ARG A 18 1.49 -5.14 -50.49
C ARG A 18 3.01 -4.98 -50.52
N ASP A 19 3.52 -4.10 -51.38
CA ASP A 19 4.95 -3.79 -51.43
C ASP A 19 5.44 -3.21 -50.09
N ARG A 20 4.70 -2.24 -49.56
CA ARG A 20 5.04 -1.62 -48.27
C ARG A 20 4.96 -2.61 -47.10
N PHE A 21 3.99 -3.52 -47.08
CA PHE A 21 3.90 -4.59 -46.08
C PHE A 21 5.17 -5.45 -46.08
N CYS A 22 5.60 -5.92 -47.26
CA CYS A 22 6.83 -6.71 -47.39
C CYS A 22 8.06 -5.91 -46.98
N ARG A 23 8.17 -4.64 -47.40
CA ARG A 23 9.34 -3.80 -47.17
C ARG A 23 9.47 -3.28 -45.74
N PHE A 24 8.37 -2.91 -45.10
CA PHE A 24 8.37 -2.35 -43.75
C PHE A 24 8.33 -3.45 -42.69
N GLY A 25 7.54 -4.50 -42.93
CA GLY A 25 7.29 -5.57 -41.96
C GLY A 25 8.43 -6.57 -41.79
N HIS A 26 9.45 -6.57 -42.65
CA HIS A 26 10.54 -7.55 -42.57
C HIS A 26 11.88 -6.89 -42.24
N GLY A 27 12.49 -7.34 -41.15
CA GLY A 27 13.86 -7.00 -40.81
C GLY A 27 14.84 -7.59 -41.81
N ARG A 28 16.02 -6.97 -41.90
CA ARG A 28 17.10 -7.47 -42.77
C ARG A 28 17.48 -8.90 -42.37
N ARG A 29 17.65 -9.79 -43.36
CA ARG A 29 18.19 -11.13 -43.12
C ARG A 29 19.70 -11.07 -42.94
N VAL A 30 20.20 -11.49 -41.78
CA VAL A 30 21.62 -11.44 -41.39
C VAL A 30 21.93 -12.64 -40.49
N GLU A 31 22.84 -13.53 -40.88
CA GLU A 31 23.22 -14.62 -39.98
C GLU A 31 24.17 -14.13 -38.88
N PRO A 32 23.89 -14.40 -37.59
CA PRO A 32 24.84 -14.17 -36.51
C PRO A 32 26.12 -14.98 -36.70
N LYS A 33 27.27 -14.41 -36.34
CA LYS A 33 28.58 -15.13 -36.34
C LYS A 33 28.53 -16.40 -35.49
N PHE A 34 27.80 -16.35 -34.38
CA PHE A 34 27.65 -17.45 -33.43
C PHE A 34 26.18 -17.77 -33.20
N SER A 35 25.86 -19.06 -33.25
CA SER A 35 24.52 -19.57 -33.00
C SER A 35 24.27 -19.87 -31.52
N LEU A 36 25.33 -20.06 -30.73
CA LEU A 36 25.29 -20.33 -29.30
C LEU A 36 25.93 -19.19 -28.50
N VAL A 37 25.31 -18.87 -27.36
CA VAL A 37 25.73 -17.75 -26.48
C VAL A 37 27.13 -17.96 -25.91
N HIS A 38 27.45 -19.16 -25.43
CA HIS A 38 28.77 -19.42 -24.86
C HIS A 38 29.89 -19.32 -25.91
N GLN A 39 29.64 -19.69 -27.17
CA GLN A 39 30.63 -19.57 -28.25
C GLN A 39 31.00 -18.10 -28.53
N ALA A 40 30.01 -17.19 -28.50
CA ALA A 40 30.28 -15.77 -28.64
C ALA A 40 31.11 -15.22 -27.47
N PHE A 41 30.87 -15.67 -26.24
CA PHE A 41 31.68 -15.33 -25.09
C PHE A 41 33.12 -15.89 -25.22
N GLU A 42 33.24 -17.14 -25.63
CA GLU A 42 34.51 -17.85 -25.79
C GLU A 42 35.39 -17.25 -26.90
N ASP A 43 34.80 -16.73 -27.99
CA ASP A 43 35.53 -15.96 -29.01
C ASP A 43 36.18 -14.70 -28.43
N VAL A 44 35.51 -14.02 -27.48
CA VAL A 44 36.12 -12.88 -26.76
C VAL A 44 37.24 -13.36 -25.86
N VAL A 45 37.07 -14.49 -25.15
CA VAL A 45 38.10 -15.07 -24.29
C VAL A 45 39.35 -15.43 -25.11
N ASP A 46 39.16 -16.07 -26.26
CA ASP A 46 40.25 -16.55 -27.12
C ASP A 46 40.98 -15.39 -27.82
N THR A 47 40.25 -14.34 -28.20
CA THR A 47 40.85 -13.19 -28.91
C THR A 47 41.35 -12.07 -27.99
N ARG A 48 40.79 -11.94 -26.78
CA ARG A 48 41.02 -10.83 -25.84
C ARG A 48 41.00 -11.27 -24.35
N PRO A 49 41.83 -12.24 -23.95
CA PRO A 49 41.74 -12.88 -22.63
C PRO A 49 41.95 -11.92 -21.45
N SER A 50 42.79 -10.89 -21.62
CA SER A 50 43.20 -9.96 -20.55
C SER A 50 42.27 -8.76 -20.38
N VAL A 51 41.25 -8.60 -21.23
CA VAL A 51 40.27 -7.50 -21.09
C VAL A 51 39.42 -7.74 -19.84
N VAL A 52 39.07 -6.66 -19.14
CA VAL A 52 38.19 -6.72 -17.97
C VAL A 52 36.76 -7.02 -18.43
N ALA A 53 36.23 -8.18 -18.03
CA ALA A 53 34.87 -8.61 -18.33
C ALA A 53 33.86 -7.96 -17.39
N ALA A 54 34.17 -7.88 -16.09
CA ALA A 54 33.27 -7.27 -15.11
C ALA A 54 34.00 -6.64 -13.93
N THR A 55 33.33 -5.68 -13.28
CA THR A 55 33.81 -5.01 -12.08
C THR A 55 32.73 -4.99 -11.00
N HIS A 56 33.09 -5.23 -9.73
CA HIS A 56 32.18 -5.17 -8.58
C HIS A 56 32.95 -4.75 -7.32
N ASP A 57 32.50 -3.70 -6.62
CA ASP A 57 33.15 -3.19 -5.40
C ASP A 57 34.67 -2.96 -5.53
N GLY A 58 35.11 -2.39 -6.65
CA GLY A 58 36.53 -2.16 -6.92
C GLY A 58 37.32 -3.41 -7.33
N ASN A 59 36.74 -4.60 -7.21
CA ASN A 59 37.31 -5.84 -7.75
C ASN A 59 37.00 -5.96 -9.24
N THR A 60 37.93 -6.57 -9.98
CA THR A 60 37.81 -6.78 -11.42
C THR A 60 38.02 -8.26 -11.74
N VAL A 61 37.34 -8.76 -12.76
CA VAL A 61 37.58 -10.08 -13.34
C VAL A 61 37.78 -9.95 -14.85
N THR A 62 38.85 -10.53 -15.37
CA THR A 62 39.12 -10.59 -16.81
C THR A 62 38.28 -11.65 -17.51
N TYR A 63 38.18 -11.59 -18.84
CA TYR A 63 37.51 -12.63 -19.63
C TYR A 63 38.12 -14.02 -19.38
N HIS A 64 39.45 -14.12 -19.32
CA HIS A 64 40.14 -15.37 -19.01
C HIS A 64 39.84 -15.92 -17.60
N GLU A 65 39.81 -15.05 -16.58
CA GLU A 65 39.46 -15.48 -15.22
C GLU A 65 38.00 -15.89 -15.12
N LEU A 66 37.10 -15.16 -15.78
CA LEU A 66 35.67 -15.49 -15.80
C LEU A 66 35.40 -16.82 -16.53
N GLU A 67 36.09 -17.07 -17.65
CA GLU A 67 36.11 -18.36 -18.34
C GLU A 67 36.53 -19.47 -17.37
N ARG A 68 37.70 -19.32 -16.74
CA ARG A 68 38.23 -20.33 -15.81
C ARG A 68 37.25 -20.63 -14.67
N LEU A 69 36.70 -19.60 -14.04
CA LEU A 69 35.76 -19.74 -12.92
C LEU A 69 34.45 -20.42 -13.36
N SER A 70 33.90 -20.03 -14.50
CA SER A 70 32.67 -20.62 -15.04
C SER A 70 32.88 -22.07 -15.49
N ASN A 71 34.03 -22.42 -16.09
CA ASN A 71 34.37 -23.79 -16.46
C ASN A 71 34.53 -24.70 -15.23
N ILE A 72 35.21 -24.23 -14.18
CA ILE A 72 35.32 -24.99 -12.91
C ILE A 72 33.94 -25.28 -12.34
N LEU A 73 33.07 -24.27 -12.26
CA LEU A 73 31.71 -24.46 -11.74
C LEU A 73 30.90 -25.39 -12.64
N ALA A 74 30.97 -25.24 -13.96
CA ALA A 74 30.25 -26.09 -14.90
C ALA A 74 30.68 -27.57 -14.80
N ASN A 75 31.99 -27.84 -14.79
CA ASN A 75 32.52 -29.19 -14.64
C ASN A 75 32.17 -29.82 -13.28
N LYS A 76 32.10 -29.01 -12.22
CA LYS A 76 31.62 -29.47 -10.91
C LYS A 76 30.14 -29.85 -10.98
N LEU A 77 29.29 -29.00 -11.53
CA LEU A 77 27.84 -29.28 -11.63
C LEU A 77 27.57 -30.55 -12.46
N ILE A 78 28.29 -30.73 -13.58
CA ILE A 78 28.18 -31.94 -14.41
C ILE A 78 28.60 -33.19 -13.64
N ARG A 79 29.72 -33.12 -12.90
CA ARG A 79 30.20 -34.21 -12.04
C ARG A 79 29.19 -34.56 -10.95
N ASP A 80 28.52 -33.55 -10.40
CA ASP A 80 27.48 -33.69 -9.37
C ASP A 80 26.11 -34.07 -9.98
N GLY A 81 26.07 -34.41 -11.27
CA GLY A 81 24.94 -35.05 -11.95
C GLY A 81 24.10 -34.15 -12.85
N LEU A 82 24.39 -32.84 -12.95
CA LEU A 82 23.65 -31.93 -13.82
C LEU A 82 23.81 -32.34 -15.28
N GLN A 83 22.70 -32.52 -15.99
CA GLN A 83 22.67 -32.95 -17.39
C GLN A 83 22.25 -31.79 -18.32
N PRO A 84 22.74 -31.77 -19.58
CA PRO A 84 22.29 -30.79 -20.57
C PRO A 84 20.76 -30.76 -20.74
N ARG A 85 20.23 -29.59 -21.12
CA ARG A 85 18.79 -29.28 -21.28
C ARG A 85 17.97 -29.34 -20.00
N GLN A 86 18.61 -29.50 -18.84
CA GLN A 86 17.95 -29.29 -17.55
C GLN A 86 17.83 -27.79 -17.23
N ARG A 87 16.92 -27.48 -16.31
CA ARG A 87 16.68 -26.11 -15.81
C ARG A 87 17.37 -25.93 -14.46
N VAL A 88 18.04 -24.80 -14.28
CA VAL A 88 18.74 -24.44 -13.05
C VAL A 88 18.23 -23.09 -12.56
N CYS A 89 17.68 -23.05 -11.36
CA CYS A 89 17.24 -21.80 -10.75
C CYS A 89 18.43 -21.07 -10.12
N LEU A 90 18.58 -19.77 -10.42
CA LEU A 90 19.64 -18.93 -9.89
C LEU A 90 19.05 -17.89 -8.94
N VAL A 91 19.16 -18.10 -7.62
CA VAL A 91 18.69 -17.15 -6.59
C VAL A 91 19.84 -16.28 -6.12
N LEU A 92 20.10 -15.22 -6.88
CA LEU A 92 21.33 -14.42 -6.78
C LEU A 92 21.03 -12.93 -6.61
N GLN A 93 22.07 -12.18 -6.31
CA GLN A 93 22.11 -10.72 -6.41
C GLN A 93 23.37 -10.35 -7.18
N ARG A 94 23.46 -9.11 -7.68
CA ARG A 94 24.66 -8.56 -8.35
C ARG A 94 25.93 -8.95 -7.62
N SER A 95 26.77 -9.72 -8.29
CA SER A 95 28.11 -10.14 -7.86
C SER A 95 28.84 -10.79 -9.04
N ILE A 96 30.15 -11.00 -8.90
CA ILE A 96 30.90 -11.79 -9.89
C ILE A 96 30.38 -13.24 -9.93
N ASP A 97 29.99 -13.81 -8.78
CA ASP A 97 29.41 -15.16 -8.73
C ASP A 97 28.12 -15.28 -9.53
N MET A 98 27.35 -14.19 -9.67
CA MET A 98 26.16 -14.15 -10.52
C MET A 98 26.48 -14.41 -11.99
N ILE A 99 27.49 -13.72 -12.54
CA ILE A 99 27.90 -13.91 -13.94
C ILE A 99 28.62 -15.25 -14.14
N VAL A 100 29.40 -15.70 -13.15
CA VAL A 100 30.02 -17.04 -13.16
C VAL A 100 28.95 -18.13 -13.23
N ALA A 101 27.89 -18.04 -12.42
CA ALA A 101 26.79 -19.00 -12.39
C ALA A 101 25.99 -19.02 -13.69
N ILE A 102 25.67 -17.85 -14.25
CA ILE A 102 24.97 -17.76 -15.54
C ILE A 102 25.79 -18.48 -16.62
N LEU A 103 27.07 -18.13 -16.78
CA LEU A 103 27.94 -18.75 -17.78
C LEU A 103 28.15 -20.24 -17.53
N ALA A 104 28.32 -20.66 -16.27
CA ALA A 104 28.49 -22.08 -15.94
C ALA A 104 27.26 -22.91 -16.35
N VAL A 105 26.04 -22.44 -16.04
CA VAL A 105 24.81 -23.14 -16.43
C VAL A 105 24.67 -23.21 -17.95
N ILE A 106 24.95 -22.11 -18.65
CA ILE A 106 24.96 -22.07 -20.12
C ILE A 106 25.95 -23.10 -20.69
N LYS A 107 27.15 -23.20 -20.11
CA LYS A 107 28.20 -24.15 -20.54
C LYS A 107 27.90 -25.61 -20.17
N CYS A 108 27.11 -25.86 -19.13
CA CYS A 108 26.52 -27.18 -18.88
C CYS A 108 25.46 -27.57 -19.92
N GLY A 109 25.16 -26.68 -20.87
CA GLY A 109 24.07 -26.86 -21.82
C GLY A 109 22.69 -26.78 -21.18
N CYS A 110 22.59 -26.11 -20.04
CA CYS A 110 21.37 -26.00 -19.26
C CYS A 110 20.72 -24.62 -19.43
N GLN A 111 19.43 -24.57 -19.12
CA GLN A 111 18.64 -23.35 -19.14
C GLN A 111 18.61 -22.71 -17.75
N TYR A 112 19.01 -21.45 -17.63
CA TYR A 112 18.98 -20.76 -16.33
C TYR A 112 17.65 -20.02 -16.10
N VAL A 113 17.21 -19.99 -14.85
CA VAL A 113 16.02 -19.25 -14.40
C VAL A 113 16.48 -18.19 -13.39
N PRO A 114 16.68 -16.92 -13.81
CA PRO A 114 17.27 -15.89 -12.94
C PRO A 114 16.26 -15.28 -11.97
N LEU A 115 16.55 -15.40 -10.67
CA LEU A 115 15.70 -14.95 -9.57
C LEU A 115 16.49 -14.00 -8.65
N ASP A 116 16.07 -12.74 -8.59
CA ASP A 116 16.64 -11.77 -7.65
C ASP A 116 16.11 -12.04 -6.23
N GLY A 117 16.94 -12.63 -5.38
CA GLY A 117 16.54 -13.11 -4.05
C GLY A 117 16.04 -12.02 -3.11
N GLY A 118 16.41 -10.75 -3.36
CA GLY A 118 15.96 -9.59 -2.59
C GLY A 118 14.71 -8.91 -3.16
N VAL A 119 14.33 -9.22 -4.40
CA VAL A 119 13.18 -8.60 -5.09
C VAL A 119 12.00 -9.57 -5.21
N VAL A 120 12.26 -10.85 -5.46
CA VAL A 120 11.23 -11.86 -5.73
C VAL A 120 10.60 -12.35 -4.42
N PRO A 121 9.27 -12.20 -4.23
CA PRO A 121 8.56 -12.71 -3.06
C PRO A 121 8.63 -14.23 -2.91
N ASP A 122 8.62 -14.71 -1.67
CA ASP A 122 8.82 -16.13 -1.34
C ASP A 122 7.76 -17.07 -1.97
N ASN A 123 6.50 -16.64 -2.01
CA ASN A 123 5.42 -17.40 -2.64
C ASN A 123 5.59 -17.52 -4.17
N VAL A 124 6.10 -16.46 -4.81
CA VAL A 124 6.41 -16.44 -6.24
C VAL A 124 7.60 -17.35 -6.53
N MET A 125 8.65 -17.26 -5.71
CA MET A 125 9.82 -18.12 -5.81
C MET A 125 9.45 -19.60 -5.67
N SER A 126 8.62 -19.95 -4.67
CA SER A 126 8.12 -21.32 -4.48
C SER A 126 7.29 -21.81 -5.68
N HIS A 127 6.43 -20.96 -6.25
CA HIS A 127 5.70 -21.30 -7.49
C HIS A 127 6.66 -21.58 -8.65
N ILE A 128 7.68 -20.73 -8.84
CA ILE A 128 8.69 -20.90 -9.88
C ILE A 128 9.45 -22.21 -9.70
N PHE A 129 9.91 -22.53 -8.49
CA PHE A 129 10.60 -23.82 -8.22
C PHE A 129 9.72 -25.03 -8.56
N LYS A 130 8.43 -24.96 -8.24
CA LYS A 130 7.48 -26.02 -8.55
C LYS A 130 7.22 -26.15 -10.06
N ASP A 131 7.10 -25.04 -10.77
CA ASP A 131 6.79 -25.02 -12.20
C ASP A 131 8.02 -25.40 -13.05
N THR A 132 9.20 -24.91 -12.69
CA THR A 132 10.45 -25.30 -13.37
C THR A 132 10.84 -26.74 -13.08
N GLN A 133 10.40 -27.32 -11.96
CA GLN A 133 10.86 -28.64 -11.50
C GLN A 133 12.40 -28.75 -11.52
N ALA A 134 13.09 -27.63 -11.28
CA ALA A 134 14.54 -27.58 -11.31
C ALA A 134 15.11 -28.48 -10.20
N GLN A 135 15.95 -29.43 -10.58
CA GLN A 135 16.64 -30.32 -9.62
C GLN A 135 17.76 -29.57 -8.88
N TYR A 136 18.27 -28.50 -9.48
CA TYR A 136 19.40 -27.72 -8.98
C TYR A 136 18.99 -26.26 -8.77
N VAL A 137 19.32 -25.73 -7.59
CA VAL A 137 19.22 -24.29 -7.29
C VAL A 137 20.58 -23.78 -6.86
N LEU A 138 21.10 -22.76 -7.54
CA LEU A 138 22.32 -22.06 -7.14
C LEU A 138 21.93 -20.78 -6.43
N CYS A 139 22.51 -20.51 -5.26
CA CYS A 139 22.23 -19.31 -4.49
C CYS A 139 23.48 -18.72 -3.82
N LEU A 140 23.36 -17.48 -3.35
CA LEU A 140 24.32 -16.90 -2.41
C LEU A 140 23.98 -17.34 -0.98
N GLU A 141 24.97 -17.38 -0.09
CA GLU A 141 24.87 -17.86 1.30
C GLU A 141 23.77 -17.12 2.06
N LYS A 142 23.66 -15.80 1.87
CA LYS A 142 22.59 -14.98 2.49
C LYS A 142 21.17 -15.42 2.12
N PHE A 143 20.99 -16.15 1.02
CA PHE A 143 19.70 -16.69 0.59
C PHE A 143 19.56 -18.19 0.85
N HIS A 144 20.60 -18.86 1.34
CA HIS A 144 20.64 -20.31 1.51
C HIS A 144 19.48 -20.84 2.36
N HIS A 145 19.28 -20.27 3.56
CA HIS A 145 18.16 -20.66 4.44
C HIS A 145 16.78 -20.43 3.78
N LYS A 146 16.60 -19.30 3.09
CA LYS A 146 15.36 -18.99 2.36
C LYS A 146 15.12 -20.02 1.25
N VAL A 147 16.14 -20.34 0.48
CA VAL A 147 16.05 -21.32 -0.61
C VAL A 147 15.74 -22.72 -0.07
N GLN A 148 16.44 -23.17 0.97
CA GLN A 148 16.18 -24.47 1.60
C GLN A 148 14.74 -24.61 2.10
N GLN A 149 14.15 -23.54 2.63
CA GLN A 149 12.76 -23.56 3.11
C GLN A 149 11.73 -23.63 1.97
N LEU A 150 12.04 -23.03 0.81
CA LEU A 150 11.10 -22.89 -0.30
C LEU A 150 11.25 -23.97 -1.38
N ALA A 151 12.45 -24.54 -1.53
CA ALA A 151 12.75 -25.62 -2.45
C ALA A 151 12.21 -26.96 -1.93
N GLY A 152 12.03 -27.93 -2.85
CA GLY A 152 11.61 -29.27 -2.47
C GLY A 152 12.71 -30.03 -1.73
N SER A 153 12.35 -31.03 -0.91
CA SER A 153 13.31 -31.85 -0.18
C SER A 153 14.29 -32.64 -1.06
N THR A 154 13.97 -32.81 -2.34
CA THR A 154 14.80 -33.48 -3.35
C THR A 154 15.62 -32.52 -4.22
N THR A 155 15.55 -31.21 -3.97
CA THR A 155 16.28 -30.19 -4.73
C THR A 155 17.68 -30.02 -4.17
N THR A 156 18.70 -30.14 -5.01
CA THR A 156 20.09 -29.90 -4.62
C THR A 156 20.38 -28.40 -4.64
N VAL A 157 20.75 -27.85 -3.48
CA VAL A 157 21.06 -26.42 -3.32
C VAL A 157 22.58 -26.24 -3.30
N PHE A 158 23.10 -25.45 -4.23
CA PHE A 158 24.52 -25.08 -4.31
C PHE A 158 24.71 -23.64 -3.85
N VAL A 159 25.51 -23.45 -2.80
CA VAL A 159 25.94 -22.13 -2.37
C VAL A 159 27.23 -21.74 -3.09
N LEU A 160 27.21 -20.60 -3.79
CA LEU A 160 28.32 -20.17 -4.66
C LEU A 160 29.48 -19.49 -3.92
N ASP A 161 29.15 -18.67 -2.93
CA ASP A 161 30.07 -17.85 -2.13
C ASP A 161 30.47 -18.53 -0.80
N ALA A 162 30.24 -19.83 -0.69
CA ALA A 162 30.77 -20.63 0.39
C ALA A 162 32.32 -20.70 0.32
N PRO A 163 33.03 -20.82 1.45
CA PRO A 163 34.48 -20.98 1.46
C PRO A 163 34.90 -22.11 0.52
N ARG A 164 35.76 -21.81 -0.46
CA ARG A 164 36.23 -22.80 -1.42
C ARG A 164 37.11 -23.81 -0.68
N ASP A 165 36.70 -25.07 -0.65
CA ASP A 165 37.55 -26.15 -0.19
C ASP A 165 38.81 -26.21 -1.07
N GLU A 166 40.00 -26.06 -0.46
CA GLU A 166 41.29 -26.11 -1.18
C GLU A 166 41.52 -27.49 -1.87
N LYS A 167 40.78 -28.52 -1.44
CA LYS A 167 40.71 -29.84 -2.09
C LYS A 167 39.96 -29.85 -3.44
N SER A 168 39.28 -28.75 -3.80
CA SER A 168 38.64 -28.54 -5.11
C SER A 168 39.65 -28.28 -6.26
N SER A 169 40.95 -28.27 -5.96
CA SER A 169 42.05 -28.15 -6.95
C SER A 169 42.07 -29.23 -8.04
N SER A 170 41.24 -30.27 -7.92
CA SER A 170 41.07 -31.37 -8.90
C SER A 170 39.96 -31.16 -9.94
N VAL A 171 39.28 -30.00 -9.97
CA VAL A 171 38.22 -29.73 -10.95
C VAL A 171 38.82 -29.11 -12.23
N SER A 172 38.51 -29.70 -13.38
CA SER A 172 39.02 -29.22 -14.68
C SER A 172 38.63 -27.77 -14.94
N THR A 173 39.58 -27.02 -15.52
CA THR A 173 39.38 -25.65 -15.98
C THR A 173 39.04 -25.57 -17.47
N GLU A 174 39.05 -26.72 -18.16
CA GLU A 174 38.71 -26.84 -19.57
C GLU A 174 37.21 -26.63 -19.81
N ARG A 175 36.87 -26.22 -21.03
CA ARG A 175 35.47 -26.08 -21.46
C ARG A 175 34.77 -27.44 -21.34
N PRO A 176 33.58 -27.51 -20.73
CA PRO A 176 32.81 -28.74 -20.71
C PRO A 176 32.51 -29.24 -22.13
N SER A 177 32.70 -30.54 -22.37
CA SER A 177 32.35 -31.16 -23.66
C SER A 177 30.86 -31.47 -23.71
N VAL A 178 30.05 -30.47 -24.05
CA VAL A 178 28.58 -30.57 -24.15
C VAL A 178 28.13 -30.13 -25.54
N SER A 179 27.33 -30.96 -26.21
CA SER A 179 26.75 -30.63 -27.53
C SER A 179 25.37 -29.96 -27.38
N LEU A 180 25.20 -28.79 -28.02
CA LEU A 180 24.00 -27.98 -28.00
C LEU A 180 23.56 -27.55 -29.40
N ASP A 181 22.26 -27.41 -29.57
CA ASP A 181 21.63 -26.82 -30.75
C ASP A 181 21.24 -25.38 -30.49
N SER A 182 21.24 -24.55 -31.53
CA SER A 182 20.84 -23.14 -31.41
C SER A 182 19.38 -22.94 -30.95
N SER A 183 18.53 -23.95 -31.15
CA SER A 183 17.15 -23.98 -30.66
C SER A 183 17.00 -24.44 -29.21
N ASP A 184 18.07 -24.91 -28.56
CA ASP A 184 18.04 -25.27 -27.14
C ASP A 184 17.74 -24.04 -26.27
N GLY A 185 17.06 -24.27 -25.14
CA GLY A 185 16.65 -23.22 -24.21
C GLY A 185 17.85 -22.59 -23.49
N LEU A 186 17.94 -21.27 -23.53
CA LEU A 186 18.97 -20.48 -22.88
C LEU A 186 18.53 -20.01 -21.49
N TYR A 187 17.39 -19.31 -21.41
CA TYR A 187 16.86 -18.83 -20.15
C TYR A 187 15.33 -18.87 -20.08
N LEU A 188 14.81 -18.85 -18.86
CA LEU A 188 13.39 -18.73 -18.55
C LEU A 188 13.13 -17.46 -17.71
N ILE A 189 12.46 -16.47 -18.30
CA ILE A 189 12.03 -15.28 -17.57
C ILE A 189 10.56 -15.44 -17.20
N TYR A 190 10.28 -15.35 -15.90
CA TYR A 190 8.90 -15.35 -15.41
C TYR A 190 8.30 -13.96 -15.46
N THR A 191 7.17 -13.84 -16.15
CA THR A 191 6.37 -12.62 -16.23
C THR A 191 5.05 -12.80 -15.49
N SER A 192 4.40 -11.72 -15.06
CA SER A 192 3.05 -11.81 -14.50
C SER A 192 2.09 -12.42 -15.53
N GLY A 193 1.29 -13.41 -15.13
CA GLY A 193 0.29 -14.03 -16.00
C GLY A 193 -1.12 -13.50 -15.75
N THR A 194 -1.96 -13.54 -16.78
CA THR A 194 -3.37 -13.08 -16.74
C THR A 194 -4.22 -13.79 -15.67
N THR A 195 -3.85 -15.02 -15.29
CA THR A 195 -4.50 -15.86 -14.27
C THR A 195 -4.00 -15.58 -12.84
N GLY A 196 -3.11 -14.60 -12.66
CA GLY A 196 -2.51 -14.26 -11.36
C GLY A 196 -1.33 -15.12 -10.95
N LYS A 197 -0.97 -16.15 -11.73
CA LYS A 197 0.27 -16.92 -11.56
C LYS A 197 1.31 -16.49 -12.61
N PRO A 198 2.58 -16.28 -12.22
CA PRO A 198 3.63 -15.99 -13.19
C PRO A 198 3.81 -17.12 -14.22
N LYS A 199 4.09 -16.75 -15.48
CA LYS A 199 4.34 -17.67 -16.60
C LYS A 199 5.80 -17.56 -17.04
N GLY A 200 6.48 -18.70 -17.19
CA GLY A 200 7.86 -18.74 -17.68
C GLY A 200 7.92 -18.65 -19.20
N VAL A 201 8.60 -17.64 -19.74
CA VAL A 201 8.85 -17.50 -21.18
C VAL A 201 10.17 -18.18 -21.52
N ASP A 202 10.12 -19.19 -22.40
CA ASP A 202 11.26 -20.03 -22.79
C ASP A 202 11.99 -19.42 -23.99
N VAL A 203 13.16 -18.82 -23.73
CA VAL A 203 13.99 -18.18 -24.76
C VAL A 203 15.16 -19.07 -25.12
N SER A 204 15.39 -19.27 -26.43
CA SER A 204 16.49 -20.09 -26.96
C SER A 204 17.77 -19.31 -27.19
N HIS A 205 18.87 -20.03 -27.42
CA HIS A 205 20.15 -19.43 -27.81
C HIS A 205 20.04 -18.57 -29.07
N GLN A 206 19.44 -19.09 -30.14
CA GLN A 206 19.28 -18.36 -31.40
C GLN A 206 18.46 -17.08 -31.24
N ASN A 207 17.47 -17.06 -30.34
CA ASN A 207 16.69 -15.86 -30.10
C ASN A 207 17.58 -14.75 -29.51
N ALA A 208 18.37 -15.10 -28.49
CA ALA A 208 19.23 -14.15 -27.80
C ALA A 208 20.38 -13.67 -28.69
N THR A 209 21.11 -14.57 -29.36
CA THR A 209 22.23 -14.20 -30.24
C THR A 209 21.78 -13.32 -31.41
N ASN A 210 20.56 -13.54 -31.92
CA ASN A 210 19.98 -12.71 -32.98
C ASN A 210 19.89 -11.23 -32.60
N LEU A 211 19.38 -10.92 -31.40
CA LEU A 211 19.29 -9.54 -30.93
C LEU A 211 20.66 -9.02 -30.50
N ILE A 212 21.39 -9.81 -29.72
CA ILE A 212 22.49 -9.31 -28.89
C ILE A 212 23.82 -9.22 -29.65
N SER A 213 23.99 -10.00 -30.71
CA SER A 213 25.21 -10.02 -31.52
C SER A 213 25.10 -9.22 -32.81
N LEU A 214 23.91 -8.76 -33.20
CA LEU A 214 23.69 -8.03 -34.45
C LEU A 214 23.37 -6.56 -34.20
N THR A 215 23.81 -5.67 -35.09
CA THR A 215 23.43 -4.26 -35.06
C THR A 215 21.99 -4.07 -35.55
N PRO A 216 21.17 -3.22 -34.90
CA PRO A 216 21.53 -2.32 -33.79
C PRO A 216 21.42 -2.90 -32.38
N GLY A 217 20.94 -4.14 -32.21
CA GLY A 217 20.71 -4.74 -30.90
C GLY A 217 21.97 -5.00 -30.05
N ASN A 218 23.14 -5.08 -30.67
CA ASN A 218 24.43 -5.10 -29.96
C ASN A 218 24.85 -3.73 -29.39
N LEU A 219 24.10 -2.66 -29.69
CA LEU A 219 24.29 -1.28 -29.21
C LEU A 219 25.67 -0.67 -29.49
N GLY A 220 26.42 -1.25 -30.43
CA GLY A 220 27.81 -0.85 -30.69
C GLY A 220 28.78 -1.17 -29.53
N ILE A 221 28.39 -2.06 -28.61
CA ILE A 221 29.27 -2.46 -27.51
C ILE A 221 30.50 -3.17 -28.08
N SER A 222 31.67 -2.77 -27.60
CA SER A 222 32.95 -3.40 -27.94
C SER A 222 33.94 -3.29 -26.79
N ASN A 223 35.19 -3.75 -27.00
CA ASN A 223 36.29 -3.51 -26.07
C ASN A 223 36.37 -2.02 -25.67
N GLY A 224 36.53 -1.75 -24.38
CA GLY A 224 36.53 -0.40 -23.80
C GLY A 224 35.15 0.18 -23.46
N THR A 225 34.06 -0.44 -23.94
CA THR A 225 32.69 0.02 -23.61
C THR A 225 32.29 -0.47 -22.22
N LYS A 226 31.93 0.46 -21.33
CA LYS A 226 31.44 0.15 -19.99
C LYS A 226 29.92 0.22 -19.92
N VAL A 227 29.30 -0.86 -19.43
CA VAL A 227 27.83 -0.98 -19.30
C VAL A 227 27.47 -1.31 -17.86
N PRO A 228 26.64 -0.51 -17.18
CA PRO A 228 26.20 -0.81 -15.82
C PRO A 228 25.06 -1.83 -15.82
N GLN A 229 25.12 -2.79 -14.88
CA GLN A 229 24.04 -3.75 -14.63
C GLN A 229 23.01 -3.13 -13.68
N LEU A 230 22.01 -2.41 -14.21
CA LEU A 230 21.09 -1.59 -13.41
C LEU A 230 19.83 -2.36 -13.01
N LEU A 231 19.33 -3.21 -13.89
CA LEU A 231 18.01 -3.84 -13.81
C LEU A 231 18.05 -5.14 -13.00
N SER A 232 16.93 -5.58 -12.42
CA SER A 232 16.90 -6.85 -11.68
C SER A 232 17.14 -8.02 -12.62
N ILE A 233 17.91 -9.04 -12.22
CA ILE A 233 18.19 -10.21 -13.08
C ILE A 233 16.94 -11.01 -13.47
N SER A 234 15.85 -10.86 -12.72
CA SER A 234 14.55 -11.45 -13.05
C SER A 234 13.81 -10.73 -14.19
N PHE A 235 14.39 -9.65 -14.74
CA PHE A 235 13.87 -8.93 -15.88
C PHE A 235 14.71 -9.24 -17.13
N ASP A 236 14.06 -9.43 -18.27
CA ASP A 236 14.72 -9.82 -19.53
C ASP A 236 15.71 -8.77 -20.04
N MET A 237 15.42 -7.48 -19.88
CA MET A 237 16.37 -6.40 -20.23
C MET A 237 17.67 -6.47 -19.42
N ALA A 238 17.70 -7.09 -18.24
CA ALA A 238 18.96 -7.35 -17.54
C ALA A 238 19.82 -8.41 -18.27
N GLN A 239 19.19 -9.33 -19.01
CA GLN A 239 19.91 -10.25 -19.89
C GLN A 239 20.50 -9.48 -21.09
N TRP A 240 19.86 -8.40 -21.53
CA TRP A 240 20.45 -7.50 -22.52
C TRP A 240 21.70 -6.81 -21.96
N GLU A 241 21.64 -6.26 -20.75
CA GLU A 241 22.81 -5.67 -20.07
C GLU A 241 23.95 -6.68 -19.95
N ILE A 242 23.67 -7.89 -19.46
CA ILE A 242 24.69 -8.89 -19.16
C ILE A 242 25.26 -9.49 -20.46
N LEU A 243 24.40 -10.04 -21.32
CA LEU A 243 24.84 -10.78 -22.49
C LEU A 243 25.37 -9.84 -23.58
N ALA A 244 24.75 -8.67 -23.84
CA ALA A 244 25.31 -7.76 -24.86
C ALA A 244 26.70 -7.27 -24.49
N THR A 245 26.94 -7.06 -23.19
CA THR A 245 28.25 -6.67 -22.71
C THR A 245 29.27 -7.78 -22.88
N LEU A 246 28.96 -8.97 -22.36
CA LEU A 246 29.91 -10.09 -22.34
C LEU A 246 30.16 -10.70 -23.72
N LEU A 247 29.16 -10.75 -24.59
CA LEU A 247 29.29 -11.38 -25.92
C LEU A 247 29.98 -10.48 -26.96
N ASN A 248 30.04 -9.17 -26.72
CA ASN A 248 30.68 -8.21 -27.63
C ASN A 248 32.00 -7.65 -27.07
N GLY A 249 32.47 -8.14 -25.93
CA GLY A 249 33.77 -7.78 -25.36
C GLY A 249 33.82 -6.48 -24.57
N GLY A 250 32.67 -5.98 -24.10
CA GLY A 250 32.60 -4.84 -23.18
C GLY A 250 32.93 -5.20 -21.74
N THR A 251 32.83 -4.23 -20.85
CA THR A 251 33.02 -4.39 -19.39
C THR A 251 31.70 -4.15 -18.66
N LEU A 252 31.21 -5.17 -17.96
CA LEU A 252 29.98 -5.11 -17.17
C LEU A 252 30.26 -4.57 -15.76
N MET A 253 29.74 -3.39 -15.46
CA MET A 253 29.85 -2.78 -14.14
C MET A 253 28.68 -3.22 -13.26
N LEU A 254 28.95 -4.17 -12.37
CA LEU A 254 27.99 -4.63 -11.38
C LEU A 254 27.90 -3.58 -10.27
N ARG A 255 26.88 -2.71 -10.36
CA ARG A 255 26.71 -1.63 -9.39
C ARG A 255 26.35 -2.15 -8.00
N THR A 256 26.68 -1.34 -7.00
CA THR A 256 26.33 -1.60 -5.61
C THR A 256 25.03 -0.85 -5.27
N GLY A 257 24.84 -0.48 -3.99
CA GLY A 257 23.72 0.34 -3.57
C GLY A 257 23.71 1.73 -4.24
N ASP A 258 24.88 2.29 -4.56
CA ASP A 258 25.01 3.56 -5.26
C ASP A 258 25.08 3.35 -6.79
N TRP A 259 24.25 4.08 -7.51
CA TRP A 259 24.15 4.03 -8.96
C TRP A 259 25.06 5.06 -9.62
N HIS A 260 25.37 6.15 -8.92
CA HIS A 260 26.02 7.33 -9.49
C HIS A 260 27.44 7.00 -9.95
N ASP A 261 28.21 6.25 -9.16
CA ASP A 261 29.60 5.93 -9.49
C ASP A 261 29.72 5.01 -10.72
N ALA A 262 28.80 4.06 -10.86
CA ALA A 262 28.72 3.22 -12.06
C ALA A 262 28.28 4.05 -13.28
N LEU A 263 27.27 4.91 -13.13
CA LEU A 263 26.74 5.73 -14.22
C LEU A 263 27.75 6.78 -14.72
N LYS A 264 28.56 7.37 -13.83
CA LYS A 264 29.63 8.31 -14.23
C LYS A 264 30.67 7.69 -15.15
N GLN A 265 30.89 6.38 -15.03
CA GLN A 265 31.85 5.64 -15.85
C GLN A 265 31.20 4.95 -17.06
N ALA A 266 29.87 4.96 -17.16
CA ALA A 266 29.14 4.25 -18.19
C ALA A 266 29.28 4.93 -19.55
N ASN A 267 29.40 4.12 -20.61
CA ASN A 267 29.33 4.57 -22.00
C ASN A 267 27.99 4.25 -22.63
N THR A 268 27.44 3.07 -22.28
CA THR A 268 26.14 2.60 -22.77
C THR A 268 25.26 2.29 -21.58
N ILE A 269 24.00 2.73 -21.61
CA ILE A 269 23.00 2.37 -20.63
C ILE A 269 21.79 1.71 -21.31
N ILE A 270 21.29 0.64 -20.70
CA ILE A 270 20.01 0.02 -21.05
C ILE A 270 19.08 0.30 -19.88
N ALA A 271 17.98 0.98 -20.13
CA ALA A 271 17.12 1.47 -19.05
C ALA A 271 15.67 1.58 -19.48
N THR A 272 14.79 1.73 -18.49
CA THR A 272 13.41 2.14 -18.75
C THR A 272 13.29 3.66 -18.67
N PRO A 273 12.30 4.28 -19.32
CA PRO A 273 12.04 5.71 -19.19
C PRO A 273 11.93 6.18 -17.73
N SER A 274 11.30 5.40 -16.85
CA SER A 274 11.23 5.68 -15.41
C SER A 274 12.60 5.75 -14.72
N VAL A 275 13.56 4.93 -15.14
CA VAL A 275 14.93 4.97 -14.60
C VAL A 275 15.64 6.21 -15.12
N LEU A 276 15.57 6.44 -16.43
CA LEU A 276 16.28 7.54 -17.09
C LEU A 276 15.81 8.92 -16.58
N ARG A 277 14.50 9.10 -16.31
CA ARG A 277 13.93 10.36 -15.79
C ARG A 277 14.52 10.81 -14.45
N ARG A 278 15.09 9.88 -13.66
CA ARG A 278 15.71 10.21 -12.36
C ARG A 278 17.13 10.72 -12.51
N LEU A 279 17.69 10.64 -13.71
CA LEU A 279 19.07 11.01 -14.00
C LEU A 279 19.07 12.38 -14.65
N ASP A 280 19.90 13.26 -14.11
CA ASP A 280 20.24 14.53 -14.73
C ASP A 280 21.33 14.27 -15.78
N ARG A 281 21.00 14.44 -17.07
CA ARG A 281 21.92 14.16 -18.19
C ARG A 281 23.25 14.89 -18.06
N SER A 282 23.26 16.10 -17.49
CA SER A 282 24.47 16.93 -17.36
C SER A 282 25.54 16.28 -16.48
N LYS A 283 25.14 15.42 -15.53
CA LYS A 283 26.05 14.73 -14.60
C LYS A 283 26.71 13.50 -15.18
N TYR A 284 26.27 13.04 -16.35
CA TYR A 284 26.73 11.79 -16.97
C TYR A 284 27.16 11.98 -18.44
N PRO A 285 28.14 12.87 -18.71
CA PRO A 285 28.60 13.19 -20.07
C PRO A 285 29.19 12.00 -20.84
N ASN A 286 29.70 10.99 -20.13
CA ASN A 286 30.35 9.81 -20.73
C ASN A 286 29.38 8.84 -21.42
N ILE A 287 28.07 8.96 -21.14
CA ILE A 287 27.04 8.10 -21.72
C ILE A 287 26.79 8.56 -23.17
N GLN A 288 27.22 7.72 -24.12
CA GLN A 288 27.13 7.96 -25.56
C GLN A 288 25.98 7.16 -26.21
N VAL A 289 25.53 6.08 -25.58
CA VAL A 289 24.42 5.25 -26.09
C VAL A 289 23.40 5.00 -24.98
N VAL A 290 22.13 5.20 -25.30
CA VAL A 290 20.99 4.94 -24.41
C VAL A 290 20.01 4.04 -25.13
N ALA A 291 19.74 2.85 -24.61
CA ALA A 291 18.65 2.01 -25.09
C ALA A 291 17.48 2.07 -24.11
N LEU A 292 16.36 2.64 -24.56
CA LEU A 292 15.11 2.71 -23.82
C LEU A 292 14.13 1.66 -24.33
N ALA A 293 13.65 0.84 -23.40
CA ALA A 293 12.56 -0.09 -23.65
C ALA A 293 11.73 -0.25 -22.38
N GLY A 294 10.65 -1.02 -22.47
CA GLY A 294 9.94 -1.44 -21.27
C GLY A 294 8.95 -0.43 -20.71
N GLU A 295 8.74 0.77 -21.27
CA GLU A 295 7.61 1.68 -21.00
C GLU A 295 7.45 2.68 -22.17
N PRO A 296 6.29 3.32 -22.37
CA PRO A 296 6.19 4.49 -23.21
C PRO A 296 7.17 5.58 -22.76
N CYS A 297 7.94 6.14 -23.69
CA CYS A 297 8.91 7.18 -23.38
C CYS A 297 8.35 8.58 -23.68
N PRO A 298 8.36 9.52 -22.72
CA PRO A 298 8.02 10.92 -22.99
C PRO A 298 9.01 11.54 -23.99
N LYS A 299 8.48 12.23 -25.00
CA LYS A 299 9.29 12.91 -26.02
C LYS A 299 10.34 13.85 -25.43
N SER A 300 9.99 14.61 -24.39
CA SER A 300 10.92 15.54 -23.73
C SER A 300 12.15 14.85 -23.15
N LEU A 301 11.96 13.67 -22.55
CA LEU A 301 13.06 12.87 -22.00
C LEU A 301 13.92 12.30 -23.13
N ALA A 302 13.31 11.81 -24.20
CA ALA A 302 14.04 11.31 -25.37
C ALA A 302 14.84 12.44 -26.06
N ASP A 303 14.23 13.61 -26.24
CA ASP A 303 14.85 14.80 -26.83
C ASP A 303 16.05 15.30 -26.02
N GLU A 304 15.98 15.25 -24.69
CA GLU A 304 17.08 15.65 -23.80
C GLU A 304 18.32 14.79 -24.00
N TRP A 305 18.14 13.47 -23.99
CA TRP A 305 19.25 12.53 -24.09
C TRP A 305 19.78 12.37 -25.52
N ALA A 306 18.92 12.52 -26.53
CA ALA A 306 19.30 12.42 -27.94
C ALA A 306 20.16 13.58 -28.45
N LYS A 307 20.35 14.67 -27.66
CA LYS A 307 21.23 15.79 -28.04
C LYS A 307 22.70 15.38 -28.13
N ASP A 308 23.15 14.59 -27.16
CA ASP A 308 24.56 14.28 -26.94
C ASP A 308 24.83 12.77 -26.86
N ALA A 309 23.81 11.94 -27.08
CA ALA A 309 23.91 10.48 -27.09
C ALA A 309 23.02 9.89 -28.19
N THR A 310 23.39 8.72 -28.70
CA THR A 310 22.51 7.93 -29.56
C THR A 310 21.44 7.29 -28.69
N LEU A 311 20.21 7.77 -28.79
CA LEU A 311 19.06 7.22 -28.07
C LEU A 311 18.29 6.24 -28.94
N TYR A 312 18.34 4.96 -28.59
CA TYR A 312 17.48 3.93 -29.15
C TYR A 312 16.16 3.85 -28.39
N HIS A 313 15.05 4.14 -29.05
CA HIS A 313 13.72 3.82 -28.55
C HIS A 313 13.30 2.46 -29.10
N CYS A 314 13.09 1.51 -28.21
CA CYS A 314 12.94 0.09 -28.55
C CYS A 314 11.62 -0.45 -28.01
N CYS A 315 11.06 -1.44 -28.71
CA CYS A 315 9.86 -2.12 -28.26
C CYS A 315 9.95 -3.63 -28.47
N GLY A 316 9.34 -4.35 -27.53
CA GLY A 316 9.12 -5.78 -27.56
C GLY A 316 8.66 -6.28 -26.19
N PRO A 317 7.78 -7.30 -26.15
CA PRO A 317 7.54 -8.10 -24.96
C PRO A 317 8.61 -9.20 -24.78
N THR A 318 8.59 -9.88 -23.63
CA THR A 318 9.55 -10.96 -23.32
C THR A 318 9.47 -12.14 -24.29
N GLU A 319 8.28 -12.43 -24.81
CA GLU A 319 8.00 -13.49 -25.79
C GLU A 319 8.62 -13.25 -27.17
N VAL A 320 9.10 -12.03 -27.43
CA VAL A 320 9.88 -11.69 -28.64
C VAL A 320 11.35 -11.42 -28.29
N THR A 321 11.80 -11.90 -27.13
CA THR A 321 13.19 -11.83 -26.69
C THR A 321 13.68 -10.38 -26.55
N ILE A 322 13.31 -9.75 -25.43
CA ILE A 322 13.70 -8.39 -25.03
C ILE A 322 13.08 -7.30 -25.92
N VAL A 323 13.54 -7.15 -27.16
CA VAL A 323 13.03 -6.18 -28.14
C VAL A 323 13.09 -6.75 -29.56
N ASN A 324 12.08 -6.45 -30.36
CA ASN A 324 12.03 -6.82 -31.79
C ASN A 324 11.98 -5.60 -32.72
N THR A 325 11.80 -4.38 -32.18
CA THR A 325 11.82 -3.13 -32.95
C THR A 325 12.72 -2.09 -32.28
N MET A 326 13.43 -1.31 -33.08
CA MET A 326 14.33 -0.25 -32.61
C MET A 326 14.30 0.97 -33.53
N HIS A 327 14.42 2.16 -32.92
CA HIS A 327 14.52 3.45 -33.59
C HIS A 327 15.60 4.30 -32.97
N ILE A 328 16.42 4.99 -33.77
CA ILE A 328 17.28 6.06 -33.25
C ILE A 328 16.46 7.34 -33.22
N HIS A 329 16.14 7.81 -32.01
CA HIS A 329 15.38 9.05 -31.82
C HIS A 329 16.24 10.26 -32.17
N GLN A 330 15.66 11.20 -32.92
CA GLN A 330 16.27 12.48 -33.23
C GLN A 330 15.57 13.59 -32.43
N SER A 331 16.34 14.39 -31.69
CA SER A 331 15.79 15.49 -30.89
C SER A 331 14.91 16.40 -31.75
N GLY A 332 13.72 16.72 -31.26
CA GLY A 332 12.74 17.54 -31.99
C GLY A 332 11.77 16.76 -32.87
N HIS A 333 12.05 15.50 -33.22
CA HIS A 333 11.16 14.65 -34.03
C HIS A 333 10.13 13.90 -33.18
N ASP A 334 9.09 13.38 -33.83
CA ASP A 334 8.04 12.58 -33.19
C ASP A 334 8.56 11.20 -32.76
N MET A 335 8.07 10.71 -31.61
CA MET A 335 8.44 9.40 -31.08
C MET A 335 8.02 8.29 -32.03
N SER A 336 8.87 7.28 -32.21
CA SER A 336 8.62 6.08 -33.00
C SER A 336 9.33 4.88 -32.36
N ILE A 337 8.77 3.68 -32.48
CA ILE A 337 9.47 2.43 -32.10
C ILE A 337 10.24 1.84 -33.29
N GLY A 338 10.18 2.50 -34.46
CA GLY A 338 11.10 2.28 -35.57
C GLY A 338 10.72 1.08 -36.41
N ARG A 339 11.69 0.22 -36.69
CA ARG A 339 11.56 -0.90 -37.63
C ARG A 339 11.98 -2.22 -36.97
N PRO A 340 11.59 -3.37 -37.54
CA PRO A 340 12.02 -4.67 -37.04
C PRO A 340 13.55 -4.79 -37.07
N VAL A 341 14.12 -5.37 -36.02
CA VAL A 341 15.56 -5.72 -35.95
C VAL A 341 15.87 -6.89 -36.90
N PRO A 342 17.15 -7.19 -37.21
CA PRO A 342 17.48 -8.25 -38.16
C PRO A 342 16.82 -9.61 -37.85
N ASN A 343 16.39 -10.30 -38.91
CA ASN A 343 15.69 -11.60 -38.88
C ASN A 343 14.38 -11.64 -38.08
N THR A 344 13.78 -10.47 -37.83
CA THR A 344 12.47 -10.37 -37.17
C THR A 344 11.47 -9.75 -38.13
N ASN A 345 10.21 -10.12 -37.95
CA ASN A 345 9.11 -9.58 -38.74
C ASN A 345 8.10 -8.90 -37.80
N VAL A 346 7.41 -7.89 -38.29
CA VAL A 346 6.28 -7.25 -37.63
C VAL A 346 5.12 -7.10 -38.61
N TYR A 347 3.95 -7.52 -38.18
CA TYR A 347 2.72 -7.43 -38.96
C TYR A 347 1.68 -6.63 -38.18
N ILE A 348 0.91 -5.78 -38.88
CA ILE A 348 -0.24 -5.07 -38.31
C ILE A 348 -1.49 -5.70 -38.92
N LEU A 349 -2.23 -6.43 -38.10
CA LEU A 349 -3.33 -7.30 -38.53
C LEU A 349 -4.65 -6.87 -37.89
N ASP A 350 -5.76 -7.23 -38.53
CA ASP A 350 -7.11 -7.08 -37.99
C ASP A 350 -7.52 -8.27 -37.08
N GLU A 351 -8.79 -8.30 -36.67
CA GLU A 351 -9.36 -9.35 -35.82
C GLU A 351 -9.47 -10.73 -36.50
N ASN A 352 -9.43 -10.76 -37.83
CA ASN A 352 -9.41 -11.99 -38.64
C ASN A 352 -7.98 -12.41 -39.02
N GLU A 353 -6.97 -11.73 -38.49
CA GLU A 353 -5.55 -11.95 -38.79
C GLU A 353 -5.18 -11.62 -40.24
N GLU A 354 -5.95 -10.72 -40.86
CA GLU A 354 -5.70 -10.19 -42.18
C GLU A 354 -4.85 -8.91 -42.11
N PRO A 355 -3.93 -8.70 -43.07
CA PRO A 355 -3.05 -7.53 -43.07
C PRO A 355 -3.83 -6.25 -43.36
N LEU A 356 -3.49 -5.18 -42.65
CA LEU A 356 -4.13 -3.87 -42.79
C LEU A 356 -3.33 -2.90 -43.69
N PRO A 357 -4.00 -2.00 -44.43
CA PRO A 357 -3.34 -0.94 -45.20
C PRO A 357 -2.43 -0.06 -44.34
N ILE A 358 -1.38 0.51 -44.93
CA ILE A 358 -0.47 1.41 -44.22
C ILE A 358 -1.25 2.60 -43.63
N GLY A 359 -0.89 3.03 -42.41
CA GLY A 359 -1.62 4.06 -41.65
C GLY A 359 -2.79 3.54 -40.82
N SER A 360 -3.31 2.34 -41.11
CA SER A 360 -4.41 1.72 -40.35
C SER A 360 -3.93 1.21 -39.00
N VAL A 361 -4.80 1.34 -37.99
CA VAL A 361 -4.55 0.84 -36.64
C VAL A 361 -4.96 -0.63 -36.57
N GLY A 362 -4.06 -1.49 -36.09
CA GLY A 362 -4.32 -2.91 -35.91
C GLY A 362 -3.50 -3.52 -34.78
N LEU A 363 -3.69 -4.82 -34.60
CA LEU A 363 -2.96 -5.62 -33.63
C LEU A 363 -1.58 -5.97 -34.17
N MET A 364 -0.55 -5.76 -33.35
CA MET A 364 0.82 -6.07 -33.69
C MET A 364 1.13 -7.54 -33.45
N TRP A 365 1.70 -8.17 -34.47
CA TRP A 365 2.23 -9.52 -34.43
C TRP A 365 3.72 -9.51 -34.75
N ALA A 366 4.49 -10.35 -34.08
CA ALA A 366 5.92 -10.48 -34.27
C ALA A 366 6.26 -11.86 -34.84
N GLY A 367 7.12 -11.91 -35.86
CA GLY A 367 7.59 -13.15 -36.47
C GLY A 367 9.11 -13.25 -36.51
N GLY A 368 9.61 -14.39 -36.99
CA GLY A 368 11.04 -14.64 -37.16
C GLY A 368 11.79 -14.98 -35.87
N ARG A 369 13.11 -14.76 -35.86
CA ARG A 369 14.02 -15.24 -34.79
C ARG A 369 13.84 -14.59 -33.43
N CYS A 370 12.99 -13.56 -33.31
CA CYS A 370 12.67 -12.97 -32.01
C CYS A 370 11.72 -13.85 -31.17
N VAL A 371 10.85 -14.62 -31.84
CA VAL A 371 9.76 -15.37 -31.21
C VAL A 371 10.32 -16.50 -30.34
N SER A 372 9.94 -16.51 -29.07
CA SER A 372 10.37 -17.49 -28.09
C SER A 372 9.76 -18.87 -28.34
N ARG A 373 10.18 -19.87 -27.57
CA ARG A 373 9.66 -21.25 -27.64
C ARG A 373 8.28 -21.42 -27.00
N GLY A 374 7.68 -20.33 -26.51
CA GLY A 374 6.37 -20.32 -25.86
C GLY A 374 6.44 -20.22 -24.33
N TYR A 375 5.35 -20.63 -23.68
CA TYR A 375 5.22 -20.62 -22.23
C TYR A 375 5.48 -22.01 -21.63
N LEU A 376 6.31 -22.05 -20.60
CA LEU A 376 6.64 -23.29 -19.90
C LEU A 376 5.39 -23.94 -19.29
N ASN A 377 5.21 -25.25 -19.53
CA ASN A 377 4.10 -26.07 -19.04
C ASN A 377 2.69 -25.53 -19.36
N LEU A 378 2.56 -24.64 -20.35
CA LEU A 378 1.31 -23.97 -20.71
C LEU A 378 1.05 -24.07 -22.23
N PRO A 379 0.86 -25.28 -22.77
CA PRO A 379 0.67 -25.49 -24.21
C PRO A 379 -0.59 -24.82 -24.76
N GLU A 380 -1.68 -24.80 -23.99
CA GLU A 380 -2.94 -24.15 -24.40
C GLU A 380 -2.83 -22.62 -24.48
N ASP A 381 -2.09 -22.00 -23.56
CA ASP A 381 -1.86 -20.55 -23.61
C ASP A 381 -0.87 -20.20 -24.73
N THR A 382 0.10 -21.09 -24.98
CA THR A 382 1.04 -20.96 -26.08
C THR A 382 0.29 -20.99 -27.41
N SER A 383 -0.57 -21.98 -27.67
CA SER A 383 -1.28 -22.09 -28.95
C SER A 383 -2.26 -20.94 -29.23
N LYS A 384 -2.76 -20.25 -28.20
CA LYS A 384 -3.62 -19.06 -28.36
C LYS A 384 -2.86 -17.83 -28.87
N LYS A 385 -1.59 -17.70 -28.51
CA LYS A 385 -0.78 -16.49 -28.76
C LYS A 385 0.33 -16.70 -29.79
N PHE A 386 0.81 -17.93 -29.93
CA PHE A 386 1.83 -18.34 -30.89
C PHE A 386 1.14 -19.17 -31.98
N LYS A 387 1.07 -18.61 -33.19
CA LYS A 387 0.44 -19.24 -34.36
C LYS A 387 1.46 -19.46 -35.45
N LEU A 388 1.16 -20.33 -36.41
CA LEU A 388 1.98 -20.44 -37.62
C LEU A 388 2.06 -19.09 -38.33
N ASP A 389 3.27 -18.68 -38.70
CA ASP A 389 3.50 -17.47 -39.48
C ASP A 389 3.10 -17.74 -40.94
N LYS A 390 1.86 -17.38 -41.27
CA LYS A 390 1.30 -17.52 -42.62
C LYS A 390 1.97 -16.62 -43.67
N PHE A 391 2.81 -15.67 -43.24
CA PHE A 391 3.53 -14.76 -44.13
C PHE A 391 4.98 -15.21 -44.38
N ALA A 392 5.59 -16.03 -43.51
CA ALA A 392 6.99 -16.46 -43.65
C ALA A 392 7.20 -17.74 -44.50
N ASN A 393 6.18 -18.60 -44.64
CA ASN A 393 6.21 -19.84 -45.45
C ASN A 393 7.35 -20.84 -45.11
N ASP A 394 7.93 -20.75 -43.92
CA ASP A 394 9.07 -21.56 -43.45
C ASP A 394 8.73 -22.43 -42.22
N GLY A 395 7.45 -22.46 -41.83
CA GLY A 395 6.98 -23.18 -40.64
C GLY A 395 7.30 -22.48 -39.32
N SER A 396 7.82 -21.26 -39.36
CA SER A 396 8.03 -20.45 -38.15
C SER A 396 6.70 -20.02 -37.51
N LEU A 397 6.79 -19.56 -36.27
CA LEU A 397 5.65 -19.04 -35.52
C LEU A 397 5.68 -17.51 -35.53
N MET A 398 4.49 -16.92 -35.52
CA MET A 398 4.26 -15.52 -35.17
C MET A 398 3.57 -15.43 -33.80
N PHE A 399 3.91 -14.39 -33.04
CA PHE A 399 3.41 -14.11 -31.71
C PHE A 399 2.53 -12.87 -31.71
N ASN A 400 1.34 -12.99 -31.14
CA ASN A 400 0.41 -11.88 -30.91
C ASN A 400 0.85 -11.06 -29.69
N THR A 401 1.35 -9.84 -29.91
CA THR A 401 1.96 -9.05 -28.81
C THR A 401 0.92 -8.45 -27.86
N GLY A 402 -0.32 -8.31 -28.30
CA GLY A 402 -1.37 -7.56 -27.59
C GLY A 402 -1.24 -6.04 -27.73
N ASP A 403 -0.23 -5.53 -28.43
CA ASP A 403 -0.02 -4.09 -28.64
C ASP A 403 -0.76 -3.62 -29.90
N LEU A 404 -1.40 -2.45 -29.83
CA LEU A 404 -1.94 -1.75 -30.99
C LEU A 404 -0.85 -0.90 -31.62
N GLY A 405 -0.80 -0.92 -32.95
CA GLY A 405 0.12 -0.08 -33.69
C GLY A 405 -0.33 0.19 -35.11
N ARG A 406 0.42 1.05 -35.78
CA ARG A 406 0.26 1.33 -37.20
C ARG A 406 1.60 1.64 -37.85
N TRP A 407 1.71 1.33 -39.13
CA TRP A 407 2.79 1.81 -39.97
C TRP A 407 2.57 3.26 -40.36
N ARG A 408 3.61 4.08 -40.22
CA ARG A 408 3.67 5.42 -40.81
C ARG A 408 4.11 5.32 -42.28
N ASP A 409 3.86 6.36 -43.05
CA ASP A 409 4.25 6.42 -44.47
C ASP A 409 5.77 6.32 -44.68
N ASP A 410 6.55 6.77 -43.69
CA ASP A 410 8.01 6.66 -43.68
C ASP A 410 8.51 5.23 -43.36
N GLY A 411 7.61 4.28 -43.11
CA GLY A 411 7.91 2.90 -42.77
C GLY A 411 8.43 2.71 -41.36
N THR A 412 8.16 3.64 -40.44
CA THR A 412 8.38 3.44 -39.01
C THR A 412 7.07 3.08 -38.30
N LEU A 413 7.19 2.44 -37.14
CA LEU A 413 6.05 1.99 -36.34
C LEU A 413 5.73 2.95 -35.20
N GLU A 414 4.45 3.20 -35.04
CA GLU A 414 3.88 3.88 -33.89
C GLU A 414 3.08 2.89 -33.04
N THR A 415 3.22 2.99 -31.71
CA THR A 415 2.40 2.24 -30.76
C THR A 415 1.25 3.09 -30.25
N LEU A 416 0.07 2.49 -30.10
CA LEU A 416 -1.18 3.15 -29.71
C LEU A 416 -1.75 2.58 -28.42
N GLY A 417 -0.95 1.82 -27.67
CA GLY A 417 -1.35 1.15 -26.44
C GLY A 417 -1.54 -0.35 -26.62
N ARG A 418 -2.42 -0.95 -25.82
CA ARG A 418 -2.68 -2.40 -25.80
C ARG A 418 -4.16 -2.68 -25.88
N ILE A 419 -4.51 -3.83 -26.45
CA ILE A 419 -5.90 -4.35 -26.45
C ILE A 419 -6.29 -4.98 -25.12
N ASP A 420 -5.30 -5.34 -24.30
CA ASP A 420 -5.48 -6.00 -23.02
C ASP A 420 -5.07 -5.09 -21.85
N ASP A 421 -5.29 -5.59 -20.63
CA ASP A 421 -5.06 -4.87 -19.38
C ASP A 421 -3.62 -4.95 -18.88
N GLN A 422 -2.67 -5.30 -19.74
CA GLN A 422 -1.28 -5.40 -19.36
C GLN A 422 -0.65 -4.00 -19.37
N VAL A 423 0.11 -3.69 -18.32
CA VAL A 423 0.80 -2.40 -18.18
C VAL A 423 2.26 -2.60 -17.80
N LYS A 424 3.05 -1.53 -17.91
CA LYS A 424 4.44 -1.52 -17.43
C LYS A 424 4.57 -0.47 -16.32
N ILE A 425 5.05 -0.90 -15.15
CA ILE A 425 5.17 -0.05 -13.94
C ILE A 425 6.63 -0.09 -13.49
N LYS A 426 7.32 1.06 -13.54
CA LYS A 426 8.75 1.17 -13.24
C LYS A 426 9.60 0.21 -14.09
N GLY A 427 9.16 -0.07 -15.31
CA GLY A 427 9.76 -0.99 -16.26
C GLY A 427 9.35 -2.45 -16.11
N PHE A 428 8.67 -2.83 -15.02
CA PHE A 428 8.22 -4.20 -14.82
C PHE A 428 6.89 -4.43 -15.51
N ARG A 429 6.78 -5.54 -16.25
CA ARG A 429 5.50 -6.00 -16.79
C ARG A 429 4.58 -6.40 -15.64
N VAL A 430 3.38 -5.82 -15.61
CA VAL A 430 2.34 -6.10 -14.62
C VAL A 430 1.03 -6.36 -15.33
N GLU A 431 0.48 -7.55 -15.15
CA GLU A 431 -0.90 -7.85 -15.53
C GLU A 431 -1.85 -7.26 -14.48
N LEU A 432 -2.66 -6.27 -14.86
CA LEU A 432 -3.63 -5.68 -13.92
C LEU A 432 -4.63 -6.72 -13.40
N SER A 433 -4.94 -7.76 -14.20
CA SER A 433 -5.77 -8.87 -13.74
C SER A 433 -5.09 -9.69 -12.64
N SER A 434 -3.77 -9.89 -12.68
CA SER A 434 -3.01 -10.55 -11.62
C SER A 434 -3.10 -9.79 -10.30
N VAL A 435 -3.01 -8.45 -10.38
CA VAL A 435 -3.20 -7.57 -9.22
C VAL A 435 -4.63 -7.68 -8.71
N ALA A 436 -5.65 -7.63 -9.59
CA ALA A 436 -7.05 -7.82 -9.22
C ALA A 436 -7.29 -9.17 -8.52
N THR A 437 -6.78 -10.28 -9.07
CA THR A 437 -6.87 -11.61 -8.46
C THR A 437 -6.18 -11.66 -7.10
N ALA A 438 -5.05 -10.96 -6.92
CA ALA A 438 -4.40 -10.86 -5.60
C ALA A 438 -5.26 -10.09 -4.59
N ILE A 439 -6.03 -9.10 -5.03
CA ILE A 439 -6.97 -8.37 -4.19
C ILE A 439 -8.13 -9.27 -3.77
N GLU A 440 -8.67 -10.05 -4.72
CA GLU A 440 -9.78 -11.00 -4.52
C GLU A 440 -9.42 -12.16 -3.57
N LYS A 441 -8.15 -12.51 -3.42
CA LYS A 441 -7.68 -13.47 -2.40
C LYS A 441 -7.94 -13.01 -0.96
N THR A 442 -8.31 -11.75 -0.74
CA THR A 442 -8.63 -11.24 0.61
C THR A 442 -10.02 -11.70 1.03
N PRO A 443 -10.18 -12.39 2.17
CA PRO A 443 -11.48 -12.89 2.63
C PRO A 443 -12.54 -11.77 2.71
N GLY A 444 -13.63 -11.95 1.97
CA GLY A 444 -14.74 -10.99 1.91
C GLY A 444 -14.74 -10.09 0.68
N ILE A 445 -13.68 -10.03 -0.11
CA ILE A 445 -13.72 -9.33 -1.41
C ILE A 445 -14.55 -10.16 -2.40
N THR A 446 -15.51 -9.52 -3.05
CA THR A 446 -16.41 -10.14 -4.04
C THR A 446 -15.97 -9.89 -5.48
N ARG A 447 -15.35 -8.73 -5.77
CA ARG A 447 -14.77 -8.38 -7.07
C ARG A 447 -13.60 -7.42 -6.89
N ALA A 448 -12.62 -7.45 -7.79
CA ALA A 448 -11.59 -6.42 -7.85
C ALA A 448 -11.21 -6.02 -9.27
N CYS A 449 -10.59 -4.85 -9.42
CA CYS A 449 -10.00 -4.38 -10.67
C CYS A 449 -8.75 -3.57 -10.34
N ALA A 450 -7.67 -3.75 -11.09
CA ALA A 450 -6.55 -2.83 -11.06
C ALA A 450 -6.53 -1.97 -12.32
N ILE A 451 -6.13 -0.71 -12.19
CA ILE A 451 -6.04 0.27 -13.28
C ILE A 451 -4.78 1.10 -13.07
N LEU A 452 -3.97 1.27 -14.11
CA LEU A 452 -2.86 2.23 -14.10
C LEU A 452 -3.37 3.54 -14.72
N ASN A 453 -3.27 4.65 -13.99
CA ASN A 453 -3.60 5.99 -14.49
C ASN A 453 -2.53 6.98 -14.02
N ASP A 454 -1.96 7.79 -14.92
CA ASP A 454 -0.88 8.76 -14.64
C ASP A 454 0.26 8.18 -13.77
N GLU A 455 0.81 7.03 -14.17
CA GLU A 455 1.89 6.31 -13.44
C GLU A 455 1.51 5.80 -12.03
N VAL A 456 0.25 5.96 -11.61
CA VAL A 456 -0.29 5.49 -10.33
C VAL A 456 -1.11 4.22 -10.54
N LEU A 457 -0.73 3.12 -9.89
CA LEU A 457 -1.51 1.89 -9.88
C LEU A 457 -2.63 1.98 -8.83
N TYR A 458 -3.87 1.94 -9.29
CA TYR A 458 -5.09 1.91 -8.48
C TYR A 458 -5.58 0.46 -8.32
N GLY A 459 -5.91 0.08 -7.09
CA GLY A 459 -6.60 -1.16 -6.75
C GLY A 459 -8.03 -0.86 -6.35
N PHE A 460 -8.97 -1.11 -7.24
CA PHE A 460 -10.40 -1.05 -6.98
C PHE A 460 -10.89 -2.39 -6.45
N TYR A 461 -11.72 -2.37 -5.41
CA TYR A 461 -12.29 -3.61 -4.89
C TYR A 461 -13.68 -3.41 -4.31
N ALA A 462 -14.52 -4.42 -4.50
CA ALA A 462 -15.84 -4.52 -3.93
C ALA A 462 -15.95 -5.73 -3.02
N GLY A 463 -16.79 -5.59 -2.01
CA GLY A 463 -16.98 -6.53 -0.93
C GLY A 463 -17.72 -5.83 0.21
N PRO A 464 -17.97 -6.48 1.35
CA PRO A 464 -18.52 -5.81 2.51
C PRO A 464 -17.59 -4.69 2.97
N SER A 465 -18.14 -3.52 3.30
CA SER A 465 -17.37 -2.32 3.66
C SER A 465 -16.52 -2.45 4.92
N TYR A 466 -16.62 -3.59 5.62
CA TYR A 466 -15.79 -3.93 6.78
C TYR A 466 -14.46 -4.59 6.41
N VAL A 467 -14.23 -4.94 5.14
CA VAL A 467 -12.93 -5.49 4.70
C VAL A 467 -11.90 -4.37 4.77
N ASP A 468 -11.01 -4.46 5.77
CA ASP A 468 -9.95 -3.48 6.03
C ASP A 468 -8.99 -3.38 4.84
N GLU A 469 -8.82 -2.18 4.29
CA GLU A 469 -7.87 -1.89 3.21
C GLU A 469 -6.44 -2.35 3.60
N LEU A 470 -6.05 -2.28 4.88
CA LEU A 470 -4.75 -2.80 5.33
C LEU A 470 -4.66 -4.31 5.24
N ALA A 471 -5.76 -5.04 5.42
CA ALA A 471 -5.79 -6.49 5.23
C ALA A 471 -5.69 -6.84 3.74
N VAL A 472 -6.39 -6.10 2.88
CA VAL A 472 -6.26 -6.23 1.41
C VAL A 472 -4.82 -5.96 0.96
N LYS A 473 -4.22 -4.86 1.42
CA LYS A 473 -2.80 -4.54 1.17
C LYS A 473 -1.87 -5.63 1.67
N ALA A 474 -2.09 -6.16 2.88
CA ALA A 474 -1.24 -7.20 3.43
C ALA A 474 -1.29 -8.49 2.60
N VAL A 475 -2.47 -8.88 2.11
CA VAL A 475 -2.63 -10.02 1.20
C VAL A 475 -1.94 -9.75 -0.13
N VAL A 476 -2.17 -8.57 -0.73
CA VAL A 476 -1.60 -8.21 -2.03
C VAL A 476 -0.08 -8.09 -1.95
N SER A 477 0.48 -7.46 -0.92
CA SER A 477 1.94 -7.37 -0.70
C SER A 477 2.63 -8.70 -0.45
N ARG A 478 1.88 -9.73 -0.03
CA ARG A 478 2.39 -11.11 0.06
C ARG A 478 2.29 -11.85 -1.27
N CYS A 479 1.35 -11.46 -2.14
CA CYS A 479 1.09 -12.15 -3.39
C CYS A 479 1.84 -11.55 -4.59
N GLN A 480 2.08 -10.24 -4.54
CA GLN A 480 2.64 -9.42 -5.62
C GLN A 480 3.99 -8.81 -5.20
N PRO A 481 4.92 -8.64 -6.14
CA PRO A 481 6.14 -7.88 -5.88
C PRO A 481 5.82 -6.42 -5.57
N TYR A 482 6.73 -5.72 -4.88
CA TYR A 482 6.49 -4.36 -4.36
C TYR A 482 6.06 -3.33 -5.43
N TYR A 483 6.46 -3.52 -6.69
CA TYR A 483 6.10 -2.65 -7.81
C TYR A 483 4.71 -2.91 -8.40
N ALA A 484 4.13 -4.09 -8.16
CA ALA A 484 2.78 -4.47 -8.59
C ALA A 484 1.74 -4.34 -7.46
N VAL A 485 2.13 -3.81 -6.30
CA VAL A 485 1.21 -3.44 -5.22
C VAL A 485 0.63 -2.06 -5.52
N PRO A 486 -0.70 -1.90 -5.64
CA PRO A 486 -1.31 -0.59 -5.87
C PRO A 486 -0.88 0.45 -4.83
N SER A 487 -0.56 1.66 -5.29
CA SER A 487 -0.25 2.80 -4.42
C SER A 487 -1.52 3.53 -3.98
N SER A 488 -2.60 3.41 -4.76
CA SER A 488 -3.92 3.96 -4.49
C SER A 488 -4.95 2.85 -4.41
N TRP A 489 -5.91 2.98 -3.50
CA TRP A 489 -6.88 1.92 -3.21
C TRP A 489 -8.27 2.54 -3.14
N VAL A 490 -9.23 1.92 -3.80
CA VAL A 490 -10.58 2.46 -3.95
C VAL A 490 -11.58 1.37 -3.65
N TYR A 491 -12.17 1.43 -2.46
CA TYR A 491 -13.27 0.55 -2.08
C TYR A 491 -14.60 1.02 -2.69
N ARG A 492 -15.43 0.06 -3.15
CA ARG A 492 -16.80 0.30 -3.61
C ARG A 492 -17.76 -0.76 -3.07
N SER A 493 -19.03 -0.42 -2.90
CA SER A 493 -20.06 -1.40 -2.55
C SER A 493 -20.29 -2.42 -3.66
N ASP A 494 -20.17 -1.98 -4.91
CA ASP A 494 -20.05 -2.83 -6.10
C ASP A 494 -19.23 -2.08 -7.16
N LEU A 495 -18.56 -2.81 -8.04
CA LEU A 495 -17.85 -2.23 -9.17
C LEU A 495 -18.83 -2.02 -10.33
N PRO A 496 -18.80 -0.87 -11.02
CA PRO A 496 -19.67 -0.62 -12.16
C PRO A 496 -19.41 -1.69 -13.23
N LEU A 497 -20.48 -2.16 -13.89
CA LEU A 497 -20.41 -3.17 -14.93
C LEU A 497 -20.93 -2.61 -16.25
N THR A 498 -20.33 -3.06 -17.35
CA THR A 498 -20.82 -2.89 -18.72
C THR A 498 -22.11 -3.67 -18.94
N ALA A 499 -22.83 -3.40 -20.03
CA ALA A 499 -24.04 -4.14 -20.43
C ALA A 499 -23.82 -5.67 -20.56
N ASN A 500 -22.57 -6.08 -20.83
CA ASN A 500 -22.16 -7.49 -20.93
C ASN A 500 -21.71 -8.10 -19.59
N GLY A 501 -21.90 -7.39 -18.46
CA GLY A 501 -21.59 -7.88 -17.11
C GLY A 501 -20.10 -7.86 -16.73
N LYS A 502 -19.22 -7.31 -17.57
CA LYS A 502 -17.80 -7.08 -17.25
C LYS A 502 -17.60 -5.78 -16.48
N ILE A 503 -16.56 -5.67 -15.63
CA ILE A 503 -16.24 -4.42 -14.91
C ILE A 503 -15.99 -3.29 -15.91
N ASP A 504 -16.71 -2.17 -15.73
CA ASP A 504 -16.58 -0.97 -16.54
C ASP A 504 -15.40 -0.13 -16.04
N LYS A 505 -14.26 -0.29 -16.72
CA LYS A 505 -13.02 0.40 -16.36
C LYS A 505 -13.04 1.88 -16.69
N GLN A 506 -13.81 2.30 -17.70
CA GLN A 506 -13.93 3.71 -18.04
C GLN A 506 -14.70 4.44 -16.94
N ALA A 507 -15.81 3.87 -16.48
CA ALA A 507 -16.53 4.38 -15.33
C ALA A 507 -15.68 4.39 -14.05
N LEU A 508 -14.70 3.47 -13.91
CA LEU A 508 -13.72 3.49 -12.82
C LEU A 508 -12.62 4.55 -12.98
N LEU A 509 -12.16 4.81 -14.20
CA LEU A 509 -11.19 5.86 -14.53
C LEU A 509 -11.78 7.25 -14.27
N ASP A 510 -13.03 7.49 -14.66
CA ASP A 510 -13.73 8.76 -14.46
C ASP A 510 -13.94 9.09 -12.96
N LEU A 511 -13.82 8.09 -12.09
CA LEU A 511 -13.85 8.26 -10.64
C LEU A 511 -12.50 8.65 -10.05
N ILE A 512 -11.42 8.57 -10.82
CA ILE A 512 -10.09 9.03 -10.42
C ILE A 512 -10.05 10.55 -10.63
N PRO A 513 -9.78 11.36 -9.58
CA PRO A 513 -9.71 12.80 -9.74
C PRO A 513 -8.58 13.18 -10.71
N VAL A 514 -8.93 13.85 -11.81
CA VAL A 514 -7.97 14.36 -12.81
C VAL A 514 -7.01 15.35 -12.15
N ASN A 515 -5.70 15.10 -12.27
CA ASN A 515 -4.67 16.06 -11.89
C ASN A 515 -4.73 17.27 -12.85
N GLN A 516 -5.14 18.43 -12.35
CA GLN A 516 -5.19 19.68 -13.13
C GLN A 516 -3.82 20.32 -13.44
N ASN A 517 -2.72 19.57 -13.42
CA ASN A 517 -1.36 20.11 -13.64
C ASN A 517 -0.76 19.79 -15.01
N MET A 518 -1.56 19.66 -16.07
CA MET A 518 -1.01 19.57 -17.43
C MET A 518 -1.96 20.05 -18.53
N GLN A 519 -2.44 21.30 -18.46
CA GLN A 519 -2.89 22.02 -19.66
C GLN A 519 -2.62 23.51 -19.50
N LEU A 520 -1.60 24.02 -20.21
CA LEU A 520 -1.49 25.40 -20.69
C LEU A 520 -0.46 25.40 -21.85
N ILE A 521 -0.81 24.79 -22.98
CA ILE A 521 -0.24 25.22 -24.27
C ILE A 521 -1.21 26.29 -24.77
N ALA A 522 -0.90 27.55 -24.46
CA ALA A 522 -1.69 28.70 -24.89
C ALA A 522 -1.56 28.91 -26.40
N LYS A 523 -2.70 29.13 -27.07
CA LYS A 523 -2.74 29.70 -28.43
C LYS A 523 -2.24 31.16 -28.37
N PRO A 524 -1.51 31.66 -29.39
CA PRO A 524 -1.08 33.05 -29.43
C PRO A 524 -2.22 33.92 -29.98
N THR A 525 -2.60 34.96 -29.22
CA THR A 525 -3.32 36.14 -29.76
C THR A 525 -2.86 37.37 -28.96
N PRO A 526 -2.93 38.59 -29.54
CA PRO A 526 -1.78 39.46 -29.69
C PRO A 526 -1.71 40.50 -28.57
N VAL A 527 -0.50 41.01 -28.38
CA VAL A 527 -0.18 42.13 -27.49
C VAL A 527 -0.97 43.37 -27.91
N ILE A 528 -1.69 43.95 -26.96
CA ILE A 528 -1.99 45.38 -26.93
C ILE A 528 -1.49 45.89 -25.58
N LEU A 529 -0.46 46.74 -25.66
CA LEU A 529 -0.01 47.61 -24.58
C LEU A 529 -1.12 48.61 -24.27
N ASP A 530 -1.43 48.83 -23.00
CA ASP A 530 -1.47 50.18 -22.41
C ASP A 530 -1.70 50.15 -20.89
N ASP A 531 -1.02 51.11 -20.25
CA ASP A 531 -1.26 51.73 -18.95
C ASP A 531 -1.02 50.96 -17.64
N LEU A 532 0.26 51.01 -17.24
CA LEU A 532 0.67 51.20 -15.85
C LEU A 532 0.26 52.62 -15.39
N GLU A 533 -0.60 52.73 -14.38
CA GLU A 533 -0.38 53.63 -13.23
C GLU A 533 -1.54 53.55 -12.21
N LYS A 534 -1.17 53.80 -10.95
CA LYS A 534 -2.00 53.86 -9.72
C LYS A 534 -2.27 52.52 -9.06
N TYR A 535 -1.40 52.15 -8.12
CA TYR A 535 -1.70 52.26 -6.68
C TYR A 535 -0.44 51.86 -5.90
N SER A 536 0.31 52.86 -5.47
CA SER A 536 1.37 52.75 -4.48
C SER A 536 0.77 52.77 -3.07
N VAL A 537 0.99 51.73 -2.27
CA VAL A 537 1.06 51.85 -0.80
C VAL A 537 2.22 50.99 -0.30
N SER A 538 3.08 51.66 0.47
CA SER A 538 4.30 51.22 1.13
C SER A 538 4.12 50.04 2.09
N MET A 539 5.02 49.06 2.03
CA MET A 539 5.41 48.26 3.18
C MET A 539 6.92 48.04 3.18
N GLU A 540 7.50 48.24 4.37
CA GLU A 540 8.92 48.25 4.67
C GLU A 540 9.57 46.86 4.55
N LYS A 541 10.85 46.88 4.19
CA LYS A 541 11.74 45.73 4.03
C LYS A 541 12.07 45.09 5.38
N SER A 542 11.91 43.76 5.45
CA SER A 542 12.74 42.90 6.31
C SER A 542 13.27 41.73 5.49
N ALA A 543 14.59 41.58 5.54
CA ALA A 543 15.40 40.79 4.63
C ALA A 543 15.21 39.28 4.78
N VAL A 544 15.03 38.59 3.66
CA VAL A 544 15.23 37.15 3.53
C VAL A 544 16.72 36.92 3.30
N ILE A 545 17.44 36.45 4.32
CA ILE A 545 18.81 35.99 4.18
C ILE A 545 18.76 34.53 3.71
N ALA A 546 19.09 34.33 2.44
CA ALA A 546 19.60 33.07 1.93
C ALA A 546 20.99 32.81 2.54
N ILE A 547 21.22 31.59 3.02
CA ILE A 547 22.57 31.09 3.31
C ILE A 547 22.77 29.86 2.43
N GLU A 548 23.31 30.11 1.24
CA GLU A 548 24.29 29.22 0.61
C GLU A 548 25.68 29.67 1.09
N SER A 549 26.47 28.74 1.63
CA SER A 549 27.93 28.84 1.54
C SER A 549 28.59 27.49 1.82
N ASP A 550 29.12 26.92 0.74
CA ASP A 550 30.37 26.18 0.59
C ASP A 550 31.25 25.93 1.83
N ILE A 551 31.68 24.67 1.98
CA ILE A 551 33.10 24.35 2.25
C ILE A 551 33.48 23.12 1.41
N GLY A 552 34.35 23.34 0.42
CA GLY A 552 35.03 22.32 -0.37
C GLY A 552 36.32 21.82 0.29
N ALA A 553 36.53 20.51 0.13
CA ALA A 553 37.77 19.72 0.07
C ALA A 553 39.05 20.16 0.83
N ASN A 554 39.50 19.30 1.76
CA ASN A 554 40.86 18.72 1.71
C ASN A 554 40.96 17.42 2.53
N LYS A 555 41.76 16.48 2.00
CA LYS A 555 41.97 15.09 2.45
C LYS A 555 42.83 15.00 3.72
N SER A 556 42.44 14.15 4.67
CA SER A 556 43.23 13.00 5.20
C SER A 556 42.59 12.36 6.44
N ASP A 557 42.71 11.03 6.51
CA ASP A 557 42.62 10.14 7.67
C ASP A 557 41.26 9.73 8.28
N SER A 558 41.27 8.45 8.64
CA SER A 558 40.19 7.57 9.06
C SER A 558 39.48 7.96 10.35
N SER A 559 38.14 7.99 10.33
CA SER A 559 37.26 7.32 11.30
C SER A 559 35.80 7.73 11.06
N SER A 560 34.89 6.78 11.27
CA SER A 560 33.44 6.95 11.23
C SER A 560 32.96 8.21 11.94
N THR A 561 32.28 9.10 11.22
CA THR A 561 31.35 10.06 11.82
C THR A 561 29.94 9.74 11.35
N SER A 562 29.29 8.89 12.12
CA SER A 562 27.84 8.90 12.23
C SER A 562 27.41 10.32 12.59
N ILE A 563 26.43 10.87 11.86
CA ILE A 563 25.66 11.99 12.39
C ILE A 563 25.03 11.47 13.67
N GLN A 564 25.55 11.88 14.83
CA GLN A 564 24.96 11.57 16.12
C GLN A 564 23.54 12.12 16.12
N GLU A 565 22.54 11.23 16.23
CA GLU A 565 21.20 11.66 16.60
C GLU A 565 21.27 12.38 17.95
N LYS A 566 21.00 13.69 17.96
CA LYS A 566 21.13 14.58 19.12
C LYS A 566 20.35 14.10 20.37
N HIS A 567 19.31 13.28 20.17
CA HIS A 567 18.50 12.66 21.23
C HIS A 567 18.06 11.23 20.84
N PRO A 568 18.88 10.19 21.08
CA PRO A 568 18.50 8.81 20.77
C PRO A 568 17.38 8.33 21.70
N LEU A 569 16.47 7.51 21.16
CA LEU A 569 15.35 6.98 21.95
C LEU A 569 15.85 6.13 23.13
N PRO A 570 15.39 6.40 24.37
CA PRO A 570 15.83 5.64 25.53
C PRO A 570 15.39 4.19 25.42
N GLN A 571 16.15 3.30 26.04
CA GLN A 571 15.80 1.88 26.07
C GLN A 571 14.46 1.68 26.80
N LYS A 572 13.69 0.67 26.36
CA LYS A 572 12.41 0.33 26.98
C LYS A 572 12.66 -0.22 28.39
N LEU A 573 11.92 0.27 29.38
CA LEU A 573 12.02 -0.18 30.77
C LEU A 573 11.41 -1.60 30.92
N GLY A 574 12.22 -2.58 31.35
CA GLY A 574 11.79 -3.92 31.83
C GLY A 574 11.86 -5.09 30.83
N ARG A 575 11.84 -6.33 31.34
CA ARG A 575 11.92 -7.59 30.56
C ARG A 575 10.66 -7.80 29.69
N HIS A 576 10.86 -8.30 28.48
CA HIS A 576 9.85 -8.38 27.39
C HIS A 576 8.55 -9.11 27.80
N GLY A 577 8.63 -10.14 28.65
CA GLY A 577 7.47 -10.91 29.13
C GLY A 577 6.56 -10.13 30.10
N ALA A 578 7.15 -9.42 31.08
CA ALA A 578 6.40 -8.56 31.99
C ALA A 578 5.80 -7.36 31.24
N ARG A 579 6.43 -6.88 30.16
CA ARG A 579 5.86 -5.83 29.28
C ARG A 579 4.66 -6.30 28.47
N ALA A 580 4.70 -7.51 27.91
CA ALA A 580 3.56 -8.09 27.21
C ALA A 580 2.39 -8.36 28.18
N LEU A 581 2.69 -8.85 29.39
CA LEU A 581 1.71 -9.09 30.43
C LEU A 581 1.13 -7.78 30.99
N ARG A 582 1.98 -6.78 31.30
CA ARG A 582 1.58 -5.42 31.70
C ARG A 582 0.77 -4.75 30.60
N HIS A 583 1.11 -4.91 29.32
CA HIS A 583 0.31 -4.37 28.22
C HIS A 583 -1.04 -5.08 28.09
N ARG A 584 -1.09 -6.41 28.27
CA ARG A 584 -2.36 -7.16 28.33
C ARG A 584 -3.20 -6.72 29.53
N PHE A 585 -2.61 -6.59 30.71
CA PHE A 585 -3.26 -6.10 31.93
C PHE A 585 -3.68 -4.64 31.84
N PHE A 586 -2.84 -3.72 31.34
CA PHE A 586 -3.20 -2.32 31.14
C PHE A 586 -4.19 -2.17 29.98
N SER A 587 -4.15 -2.98 28.93
CA SER A 587 -5.24 -3.03 27.94
C SER A 587 -6.55 -3.54 28.55
N LEU A 588 -6.47 -4.43 29.54
CA LEU A 588 -7.60 -4.93 30.33
C LEU A 588 -8.09 -3.93 31.38
N TYR A 589 -7.20 -3.07 31.91
CA TYR A 589 -7.43 -2.07 32.97
C TYR A 589 -7.81 -0.69 32.41
N ARG A 590 -7.28 -0.33 31.23
CA ARG A 590 -7.63 0.83 30.39
C ARG A 590 -9.04 0.70 29.82
N ARG A 591 -9.58 -0.53 29.86
CA ARG A 591 -10.99 -0.81 29.98
C ARG A 591 -11.28 -0.97 31.47
N PHE A 592 -11.86 0.02 32.13
CA PHE A 592 -12.32 -0.13 33.53
C PHE A 592 -13.35 -1.27 33.73
N PHE A 593 -13.71 -1.96 32.64
CA PHE A 593 -14.20 -3.33 32.55
C PHE A 593 -13.75 -4.21 33.72
N SER A 594 -12.47 -4.55 33.89
CA SER A 594 -12.11 -5.69 34.75
C SER A 594 -12.42 -5.52 36.24
N VAL A 595 -12.27 -4.36 36.87
CA VAL A 595 -12.50 -4.27 38.32
C VAL A 595 -13.99 -4.25 38.66
N VAL A 596 -14.78 -3.42 37.97
CA VAL A 596 -16.25 -3.34 38.18
C VAL A 596 -16.95 -4.59 37.64
N PHE A 597 -16.49 -5.16 36.52
CA PHE A 597 -17.00 -6.42 35.98
C PHE A 597 -16.62 -7.62 36.85
N VAL A 598 -15.38 -7.72 37.34
CA VAL A 598 -14.98 -8.84 38.23
C VAL A 598 -15.67 -8.73 39.58
N ALA A 599 -15.75 -7.54 40.18
CA ALA A 599 -16.53 -7.34 41.40
C ALA A 599 -18.01 -7.71 41.18
N ASN A 600 -18.57 -7.35 40.02
CA ASN A 600 -19.93 -7.74 39.65
C ASN A 600 -20.09 -9.23 39.39
N ILE A 601 -19.16 -9.89 38.70
CA ILE A 601 -19.18 -11.33 38.45
C ILE A 601 -19.03 -12.10 39.75
N ILE A 602 -18.17 -11.65 40.68
CA ILE A 602 -18.05 -12.23 42.02
C ILE A 602 -19.37 -12.08 42.78
N ALA A 603 -20.01 -10.91 42.72
CA ALA A 603 -21.32 -10.69 43.33
C ALA A 603 -22.43 -11.56 42.69
N VAL A 604 -22.42 -11.71 41.36
CA VAL A 604 -23.33 -12.62 40.61
C VAL A 604 -23.11 -14.06 41.04
N ILE A 605 -21.86 -14.55 41.04
CA ILE A 605 -21.52 -15.93 41.40
C ILE A 605 -21.92 -16.21 42.86
N TYR A 606 -21.60 -15.29 43.78
CA TYR A 606 -21.98 -15.41 45.19
C TYR A 606 -23.51 -15.44 45.37
N MET A 607 -24.25 -14.59 44.64
CA MET A 607 -25.72 -14.53 44.68
C MET A 607 -26.38 -15.74 44.03
N ILE A 608 -25.89 -16.22 42.88
CA ILE A 608 -26.37 -17.46 42.24
C ILE A 608 -26.12 -18.64 43.16
N HIS A 609 -24.93 -18.74 43.76
CA HIS A 609 -24.62 -19.77 44.75
C HIS A 609 -25.57 -19.69 45.95
N ARG A 610 -25.85 -18.50 46.49
CA ARG A 610 -26.81 -18.31 47.59
C ARG A 610 -28.25 -18.64 47.19
N PHE A 611 -28.67 -18.28 45.97
CA PHE A 611 -30.01 -18.56 45.44
C PHE A 611 -30.22 -20.07 45.20
N VAL A 612 -29.24 -20.74 44.58
CA VAL A 612 -29.27 -22.18 44.31
C VAL A 612 -29.20 -23.01 45.61
N VAL A 613 -28.43 -22.55 46.61
CA VAL A 613 -28.23 -23.31 47.86
C VAL A 613 -29.27 -23.00 48.94
N ARG A 614 -29.82 -21.77 49.03
CA ARG A 614 -30.76 -21.37 50.10
C ARG A 614 -32.19 -21.09 49.65
N GLY A 615 -32.48 -21.19 48.35
CA GLY A 615 -33.84 -21.35 47.84
C GLY A 615 -34.77 -20.13 47.87
N GLN A 616 -34.38 -18.95 48.35
CA GLN A 616 -35.19 -17.72 48.24
C GLN A 616 -34.31 -16.47 48.35
N ASP A 617 -34.22 -15.64 47.28
CA ASP A 617 -33.76 -14.24 47.41
C ASP A 617 -33.98 -13.37 46.13
N LEU A 618 -35.10 -13.54 45.41
CA LEU A 618 -35.45 -12.71 44.24
C LEU A 618 -35.46 -11.19 44.53
N PRO A 619 -35.92 -10.70 45.71
CA PRO A 619 -35.83 -9.29 46.09
C PRO A 619 -34.38 -8.78 46.21
N SER A 620 -33.47 -9.61 46.75
CA SER A 620 -32.04 -9.28 46.85
C SER A 620 -31.39 -9.20 45.46
N LEU A 621 -31.77 -10.10 44.54
CA LEU A 621 -31.32 -10.08 43.14
C LEU A 621 -31.82 -8.83 42.39
N ALA A 622 -33.08 -8.46 42.61
CA ALA A 622 -33.66 -7.27 42.00
C ALA A 622 -32.99 -5.98 42.53
N THR A 623 -32.68 -5.93 43.83
CA THR A 623 -31.96 -4.79 44.45
C THR A 623 -30.55 -4.66 43.89
N ALA A 624 -29.82 -5.77 43.74
CA ALA A 624 -28.48 -5.77 43.13
C ALA A 624 -28.50 -5.35 41.63
N THR A 625 -29.52 -5.80 40.90
CA THR A 625 -29.75 -5.41 39.51
C THR A 625 -30.08 -3.92 39.40
N ALA A 626 -30.90 -3.39 40.31
CA ALA A 626 -31.28 -1.98 40.37
C ALA A 626 -30.10 -1.07 40.71
N ALA A 627 -29.26 -1.46 41.68
CA ALA A 627 -28.06 -0.72 42.03
C ALA A 627 -27.09 -0.64 40.84
N ASN A 628 -26.81 -1.76 40.17
CA ASN A 628 -25.89 -1.79 39.03
C ASN A 628 -26.43 -1.03 37.81
N LEU A 629 -27.72 -1.17 37.53
CA LEU A 629 -28.37 -0.41 36.46
C LEU A 629 -28.29 1.09 36.77
N SER A 630 -28.62 1.51 38.00
CA SER A 630 -28.55 2.92 38.42
C SER A 630 -27.15 3.51 38.25
N VAL A 631 -26.09 2.77 38.61
CA VAL A 631 -24.70 3.19 38.41
C VAL A 631 -24.36 3.32 36.92
N ALA A 632 -24.81 2.38 36.09
CA ALA A 632 -24.60 2.44 34.64
C ALA A 632 -25.31 3.64 33.99
N VAL A 633 -26.51 3.96 34.48
CA VAL A 633 -27.29 5.14 34.06
C VAL A 633 -26.60 6.44 34.48
N LEU A 634 -26.09 6.50 35.70
CA LEU A 634 -25.43 7.68 36.25
C LEU A 634 -24.10 7.97 35.52
N MET A 635 -23.30 6.93 35.25
CA MET A 635 -22.04 7.04 34.50
C MET A 635 -22.22 7.37 33.01
N ARG A 636 -23.46 7.32 32.49
CA ARG A 636 -23.81 7.72 31.11
C ARG A 636 -24.10 9.22 30.97
N GLN A 637 -24.36 9.93 32.07
CA GLN A 637 -24.80 11.32 32.01
C GLN A 637 -23.61 12.25 31.73
N ASP A 638 -23.75 13.12 30.72
CA ASP A 638 -22.69 14.04 30.29
C ASP A 638 -22.23 14.97 31.43
N HIS A 639 -23.14 15.37 32.33
CA HIS A 639 -22.83 16.15 33.53
C HIS A 639 -21.91 15.42 34.52
N VAL A 640 -22.10 14.11 34.70
CA VAL A 640 -21.26 13.29 35.59
C VAL A 640 -19.88 13.12 35.00
N VAL A 641 -19.78 12.86 33.68
CA VAL A 641 -18.49 12.80 32.98
C VAL A 641 -17.75 14.14 33.11
N ASN A 642 -18.43 15.26 32.88
CA ASN A 642 -17.85 16.59 33.02
C ASN A 642 -17.41 16.92 34.45
N LEU A 643 -18.18 16.51 35.47
CA LEU A 643 -17.82 16.66 36.88
C LEU A 643 -16.53 15.90 37.21
N LEU A 644 -16.43 14.63 36.79
CA LEU A 644 -15.25 13.79 37.01
C LEU A 644 -14.00 14.35 36.32
N PHE A 645 -14.14 14.82 35.08
CA PHE A 645 -13.06 15.52 34.38
C PHE A 645 -12.65 16.81 35.10
N THR A 646 -13.60 17.57 35.64
CA THR A 646 -13.31 18.81 36.37
C THR A 646 -12.56 18.53 37.66
N LEU A 647 -12.99 17.55 38.46
CA LEU A 647 -12.32 17.14 39.69
C LEU A 647 -10.92 16.57 39.43
N ALA A 648 -10.75 15.74 38.40
CA ALA A 648 -9.44 15.19 38.07
C ALA A 648 -8.48 16.24 37.50
N CYS A 649 -9.00 17.23 36.76
CA CYS A 649 -8.20 18.27 36.13
C CYS A 649 -8.02 19.52 37.01
N SER A 650 -8.57 19.56 38.22
CA SER A 650 -8.37 20.68 39.17
C SER A 650 -7.06 20.59 39.97
N VAL A 651 -6.24 19.57 39.72
CA VAL A 651 -4.93 19.40 40.38
C VAL A 651 -3.96 20.49 39.89
N PRO A 652 -3.34 21.27 40.79
CA PRO A 652 -2.45 22.35 40.39
C PRO A 652 -1.16 21.80 39.75
N THR A 653 -0.57 22.57 38.84
CA THR A 653 0.70 22.24 38.16
C THR A 653 1.91 22.16 39.11
N SER A 654 1.77 22.66 40.35
CA SER A 654 2.75 22.52 41.43
C SER A 654 2.80 21.11 42.03
N ALA A 655 1.77 20.28 41.84
CA ALA A 655 1.76 18.91 42.34
C ALA A 655 2.81 18.03 41.63
N PRO A 656 3.34 16.98 42.27
CA PRO A 656 4.26 16.03 41.64
C PRO A 656 3.72 15.44 40.33
N LEU A 657 4.59 15.28 39.33
CA LEU A 657 4.22 14.78 37.99
C LEU A 657 3.53 13.41 38.03
N PHE A 658 3.86 12.56 39.01
CA PHE A 658 3.21 11.26 39.15
C PHE A 658 1.73 11.35 39.55
N ILE A 659 1.33 12.39 40.28
CA ILE A 659 -0.07 12.67 40.64
C ILE A 659 -0.78 13.20 39.39
N ARG A 660 -0.20 14.22 38.76
CA ARG A 660 -0.76 14.86 37.55
C ARG A 660 -0.95 13.86 36.40
N ARG A 661 0.03 12.97 36.15
CA ARG A 661 -0.09 11.91 35.12
C ARG A 661 -1.17 10.88 35.44
N ASN A 662 -1.47 10.62 36.71
CA ASN A 662 -2.52 9.67 37.11
C ASN A 662 -3.90 10.32 37.02
N CYS A 663 -4.03 11.57 37.44
CA CYS A 663 -5.24 12.38 37.23
C CYS A 663 -5.54 12.55 35.73
N ALA A 664 -4.50 12.73 34.92
CA ALA A 664 -4.60 12.78 33.46
C ALA A 664 -5.09 11.48 32.83
N LYS A 665 -5.26 10.36 33.55
CA LYS A 665 -5.91 9.14 33.03
C LYS A 665 -7.44 9.19 33.07
N VAL A 666 -8.03 10.28 33.57
CA VAL A 666 -9.48 10.51 33.62
C VAL A 666 -10.17 10.37 32.25
N TYR A 667 -9.46 10.60 31.14
CA TYR A 667 -10.02 10.39 29.79
C TYR A 667 -10.37 8.93 29.49
N HIS A 668 -9.89 7.97 30.29
CA HIS A 668 -10.30 6.57 30.19
C HIS A 668 -11.71 6.28 30.77
N ILE A 669 -12.34 7.25 31.44
CA ILE A 669 -13.70 7.11 31.99
C ILE A 669 -14.76 6.86 30.90
N GLY A 670 -14.52 7.29 29.65
CA GLY A 670 -15.42 6.97 28.53
C GLY A 670 -15.64 5.45 28.33
N GLY A 671 -14.63 4.62 28.62
CA GLY A 671 -14.76 3.15 28.58
C GLY A 671 -15.47 2.55 29.79
N LEU A 672 -15.60 3.29 30.89
CA LEU A 672 -16.32 2.90 32.11
C LEU A 672 -17.84 2.86 31.86
N HIS A 673 -18.35 3.77 31.02
CA HIS A 673 -19.75 3.78 30.58
C HIS A 673 -20.13 2.47 29.85
N SER A 674 -19.36 2.05 28.85
CA SER A 674 -19.63 0.82 28.09
C SER A 674 -19.55 -0.43 28.96
N GLY A 675 -18.58 -0.48 29.88
CA GLY A 675 -18.43 -1.60 30.84
C GLY A 675 -19.61 -1.71 31.81
N ALA A 676 -20.09 -0.58 32.35
CA ALA A 676 -21.26 -0.55 33.23
C ALA A 676 -22.55 -0.95 32.49
N GLY A 677 -22.70 -0.56 31.22
CA GLY A 677 -23.84 -0.96 30.38
C GLY A 677 -23.90 -2.47 30.11
N VAL A 678 -22.77 -3.10 29.79
CA VAL A 678 -22.69 -4.56 29.60
C VAL A 678 -22.96 -5.30 30.92
N ALA A 679 -22.39 -4.85 32.03
CA ALA A 679 -22.63 -5.44 33.36
C ALA A 679 -24.11 -5.35 33.76
N ALA A 680 -24.75 -4.20 33.57
CA ALA A 680 -26.18 -4.03 33.85
C ALA A 680 -27.07 -4.93 32.98
N THR A 681 -26.70 -5.11 31.71
CA THR A 681 -27.44 -6.00 30.78
C THR A 681 -27.34 -7.47 31.23
N ILE A 682 -26.18 -7.90 31.73
CA ILE A 682 -25.99 -9.26 32.28
C ILE A 682 -26.85 -9.47 33.53
N TRP A 683 -26.89 -8.51 34.45
CA TRP A 683 -27.77 -8.60 35.62
C TRP A 683 -29.25 -8.68 35.23
N LEU A 684 -29.66 -7.96 34.18
CA LEU A 684 -31.02 -8.05 33.65
C LEU A 684 -31.34 -9.45 33.11
N VAL A 685 -30.39 -10.11 32.43
CA VAL A 685 -30.52 -11.50 31.97
C VAL A 685 -30.64 -12.46 33.15
N VAL A 686 -29.79 -12.33 34.17
CA VAL A 686 -29.84 -13.18 35.37
C VAL A 686 -31.17 -13.02 36.10
N PHE A 687 -31.65 -11.77 36.28
CA PHE A 687 -32.95 -11.49 36.87
C PHE A 687 -34.10 -12.12 36.05
N THR A 688 -34.06 -11.97 34.72
CA THR A 688 -35.08 -12.54 33.82
C THR A 688 -35.13 -14.05 33.92
N ILE A 689 -33.96 -14.73 33.96
CA ILE A 689 -33.88 -16.18 34.12
C ILE A 689 -34.47 -16.60 35.47
N ALA A 690 -34.05 -15.97 36.57
CA ALA A 690 -34.52 -16.31 37.91
C ALA A 690 -36.04 -16.10 38.06
N ALA A 691 -36.56 -14.98 37.57
CA ALA A 691 -37.99 -14.68 37.59
C ALA A 691 -38.84 -15.61 36.70
N THR A 692 -38.21 -16.34 35.76
CA THR A 692 -38.90 -17.27 34.85
C THR A 692 -38.87 -18.72 35.35
N ILE A 693 -37.80 -19.13 36.04
CA ILE A 693 -37.68 -20.50 36.60
C ILE A 693 -38.82 -20.81 37.59
N GLU A 694 -39.36 -19.78 38.26
CA GLU A 694 -40.48 -19.92 39.19
C GLU A 694 -41.86 -20.03 38.50
N PHE A 695 -41.97 -19.84 37.17
CA PHE A 695 -43.27 -19.78 36.45
C PHE A 695 -43.33 -20.65 35.19
N ALA A 696 -44.25 -21.61 35.18
CA ALA A 696 -44.44 -22.57 34.08
C ALA A 696 -45.44 -22.13 32.99
N HIS A 697 -45.94 -20.89 33.01
CA HIS A 697 -46.94 -20.45 32.02
C HIS A 697 -46.31 -20.21 30.63
N PRO A 698 -46.79 -20.85 29.54
CA PRO A 698 -46.15 -20.78 28.23
C PRO A 698 -45.94 -19.38 27.67
N ALA A 699 -46.89 -18.46 27.92
CA ALA A 699 -46.79 -17.08 27.48
C ALA A 699 -45.66 -16.30 28.20
N VAL A 700 -45.41 -16.58 29.48
CA VAL A 700 -44.33 -15.96 30.25
C VAL A 700 -42.98 -16.48 29.76
N LEU A 701 -42.86 -17.79 29.54
CA LEU A 701 -41.68 -18.42 28.95
C LEU A 701 -41.32 -17.84 27.58
N ALA A 702 -42.32 -17.65 26.70
CA ALA A 702 -42.11 -17.07 25.37
C ALA A 702 -41.58 -15.62 25.43
N VAL A 703 -42.15 -14.78 26.31
CA VAL A 703 -41.70 -13.40 26.52
C VAL A 703 -40.28 -13.39 27.11
N SER A 704 -40.00 -14.23 28.11
CA SER A 704 -38.69 -14.33 28.76
C SER A 704 -37.59 -14.78 27.81
N TYR A 705 -37.82 -15.80 26.99
CA TYR A 705 -36.81 -16.26 26.03
C TYR A 705 -36.53 -15.22 24.95
N THR A 706 -37.58 -14.53 24.46
CA THR A 706 -37.42 -13.43 23.51
C THR A 706 -36.62 -12.29 24.12
N LEU A 707 -36.92 -11.92 25.37
CA LEU A 707 -36.20 -10.89 26.11
C LEU A 707 -34.72 -11.26 26.31
N ILE A 708 -34.43 -12.50 26.73
CA ILE A 708 -33.05 -12.99 26.90
C ILE A 708 -32.31 -12.96 25.57
N ALA A 709 -32.91 -13.42 24.47
CA ALA A 709 -32.30 -13.40 23.15
C ALA A 709 -31.94 -11.98 22.71
N LEU A 710 -32.81 -11.00 22.95
CA LEU A 710 -32.55 -9.58 22.66
C LEU A 710 -31.40 -9.01 23.51
N LEU A 711 -31.39 -9.28 24.82
CA LEU A 711 -30.34 -8.80 25.74
C LEU A 711 -28.98 -9.43 25.43
N VAL A 712 -28.94 -10.72 25.11
CA VAL A 712 -27.72 -11.41 24.63
C VAL A 712 -27.29 -10.83 23.30
N GLY A 713 -28.22 -10.56 22.37
CA GLY A 713 -27.92 -9.87 21.11
C GLY A 713 -27.33 -8.48 21.30
N ILE A 714 -27.79 -7.72 22.30
CA ILE A 714 -27.21 -6.43 22.71
C ILE A 714 -25.77 -6.63 23.20
N VAL A 715 -25.51 -7.57 24.10
CA VAL A 715 -24.15 -7.84 24.61
C VAL A 715 -23.19 -8.30 23.50
N VAL A 716 -23.63 -9.23 22.64
CA VAL A 716 -22.84 -9.74 21.52
C VAL A 716 -22.56 -8.64 20.50
N SER A 717 -23.58 -7.83 20.17
CA SER A 717 -23.40 -6.71 19.22
C SER A 717 -22.50 -5.61 19.76
N ALA A 718 -22.47 -5.39 21.08
CA ALA A 718 -21.57 -4.46 21.75
C ALA A 718 -20.09 -4.91 21.73
N HIS A 719 -19.80 -6.16 21.35
CA HIS A 719 -18.43 -6.64 21.26
C HIS A 719 -17.61 -5.79 20.26
N PRO A 720 -16.39 -5.33 20.59
CA PRO A 720 -15.64 -4.38 19.76
C PRO A 720 -15.48 -4.80 18.30
N THR A 721 -15.27 -6.10 18.05
CA THR A 721 -15.15 -6.65 16.70
C THR A 721 -16.47 -6.62 15.92
N PHE A 722 -17.59 -6.92 16.59
CA PHE A 722 -18.92 -6.92 15.96
C PHE A 722 -19.39 -5.49 15.72
N ARG A 723 -19.18 -4.63 16.72
CA ARG A 723 -19.40 -3.19 16.63
C ARG A 723 -18.61 -2.55 15.49
N ALA A 724 -17.32 -2.86 15.34
CA ALA A 724 -16.49 -2.36 14.24
C ALA A 724 -16.94 -2.89 12.87
N ARG A 725 -17.35 -4.16 12.79
CA ARG A 725 -17.79 -4.82 11.55
C ARG A 725 -19.17 -4.35 11.06
N PHE A 726 -20.06 -3.99 11.98
CA PHE A 726 -21.45 -3.63 11.70
C PHE A 726 -21.82 -2.22 12.17
N HIS A 727 -20.85 -1.32 12.31
CA HIS A 727 -20.99 0.02 12.92
C HIS A 727 -22.24 0.80 12.49
N ASN A 728 -22.52 0.87 11.18
CA ASN A 728 -23.68 1.61 10.64
C ASN A 728 -25.04 0.97 10.99
N ARG A 729 -25.08 -0.34 11.22
CA ARG A 729 -26.29 -1.07 11.65
C ARG A 729 -26.32 -1.27 13.15
N PHE A 730 -25.18 -1.19 13.82
CA PHE A 730 -25.03 -1.40 15.25
C PHE A 730 -25.95 -0.46 16.01
N GLU A 731 -25.93 0.84 15.73
CA GLU A 731 -26.77 1.78 16.47
C GLU A 731 -28.27 1.50 16.29
N LEU A 732 -28.69 1.20 15.06
CA LEU A 732 -30.08 0.86 14.74
C LEU A 732 -30.51 -0.44 15.42
N ILE A 733 -29.70 -1.50 15.32
CA ILE A 733 -29.97 -2.83 15.91
C ILE A 733 -29.97 -2.73 17.43
N HIS A 734 -29.00 -2.06 18.02
CA HIS A 734 -28.83 -1.95 19.45
C HIS A 734 -29.94 -1.09 20.08
N ARG A 735 -30.41 -0.04 19.38
CA ARG A 735 -31.60 0.73 19.79
C ARG A 735 -32.87 -0.09 19.64
N PHE A 736 -33.09 -0.73 18.49
CA PHE A 736 -34.28 -1.55 18.26
C PHE A 736 -34.38 -2.68 19.29
N ALA A 737 -33.30 -3.44 19.49
CA ALA A 737 -33.24 -4.49 20.48
C ALA A 737 -33.43 -3.94 21.90
N GLY A 738 -32.82 -2.79 22.22
CA GLY A 738 -32.96 -2.15 23.54
C GLY A 738 -34.39 -1.70 23.85
N TRP A 739 -35.06 -1.03 22.91
CA TRP A 739 -36.46 -0.60 23.07
C TRP A 739 -37.42 -1.79 23.12
N THR A 740 -37.20 -2.79 22.28
CA THR A 740 -38.01 -4.01 22.27
C THR A 740 -37.84 -4.80 23.57
N ALA A 741 -36.61 -4.93 24.07
CA ALA A 741 -36.33 -5.54 25.36
C ALA A 741 -36.98 -4.76 26.52
N LEU A 742 -36.93 -3.42 26.50
CA LEU A 742 -37.58 -2.60 27.53
C LEU A 742 -39.10 -2.79 27.54
N ALA A 743 -39.74 -2.84 26.36
CA ALA A 743 -41.17 -3.08 26.23
C ALA A 743 -41.58 -4.49 26.67
N LEU A 744 -40.83 -5.52 26.26
CA LEU A 744 -41.09 -6.91 26.68
C LEU A 744 -40.90 -7.09 28.18
N PHE A 745 -39.93 -6.38 28.78
CA PHE A 745 -39.72 -6.41 30.22
C PHE A 745 -40.85 -5.71 31.00
N TRP A 746 -41.43 -4.62 30.47
CA TRP A 746 -42.68 -4.02 30.97
C TRP A 746 -43.82 -5.03 30.95
N ILE A 747 -44.04 -5.69 29.81
CA ILE A 747 -45.09 -6.70 29.62
C ILE A 747 -44.88 -7.86 30.61
N GLN A 748 -43.66 -8.38 30.72
CA GLN A 748 -43.32 -9.45 31.64
C GLN A 748 -43.60 -9.07 33.11
N SER A 749 -43.24 -7.86 33.51
CA SER A 749 -43.46 -7.37 34.89
C SER A 749 -44.95 -7.21 35.20
N VAL A 750 -45.75 -6.75 34.24
CA VAL A 750 -47.21 -6.66 34.39
C VAL A 750 -47.84 -8.04 34.47
N ILE A 751 -47.44 -8.99 33.61
CA ILE A 751 -47.98 -10.35 33.63
C ILE A 751 -47.61 -11.07 34.93
N LEU A 752 -46.36 -10.95 35.39
CA LEU A 752 -45.91 -11.53 36.66
C LEU A 752 -46.67 -10.94 37.84
N ALA A 753 -46.82 -9.61 37.89
CA ALA A 753 -47.58 -8.96 38.95
C ALA A 753 -49.07 -9.35 38.93
N ASP A 754 -49.69 -9.46 37.75
CA ASP A 754 -51.08 -9.89 37.62
C ASP A 754 -51.27 -11.37 38.03
N SER A 755 -50.29 -12.22 37.71
CA SER A 755 -50.30 -13.64 38.09
C SER A 755 -50.06 -13.86 39.59
N LEU A 756 -49.32 -12.95 40.24
CA LEU A 756 -48.90 -13.06 41.65
C LEU A 756 -49.70 -12.20 42.62
N ARG A 757 -50.57 -11.29 42.15
CA ARG A 757 -51.24 -10.31 43.03
C ARG A 757 -52.23 -10.93 44.01
N GLY A 758 -52.68 -12.16 43.81
CA GLY A 758 -53.76 -12.74 44.61
C GLY A 758 -55.00 -11.82 44.55
N THR A 759 -55.41 -11.28 45.69
CA THR A 759 -56.54 -10.35 45.81
C THR A 759 -56.15 -8.86 45.71
N ASP A 760 -54.85 -8.53 45.68
CA ASP A 760 -54.41 -7.14 45.57
C ASP A 760 -54.82 -6.55 44.20
N LYS A 761 -55.08 -5.24 44.18
CA LYS A 761 -55.23 -4.49 42.92
C LYS A 761 -53.89 -4.52 42.17
N LEU A 762 -53.94 -4.72 40.85
CA LEU A 762 -52.75 -4.81 40.00
C LEU A 762 -51.75 -3.67 40.23
N GLY A 763 -52.24 -2.42 40.35
CA GLY A 763 -51.37 -1.26 40.61
C GLY A 763 -50.60 -1.34 41.93
N ILE A 764 -51.20 -1.88 43.00
CA ILE A 764 -50.55 -2.04 44.31
C ILE A 764 -49.51 -3.17 44.24
N SER A 765 -49.85 -4.27 43.58
CA SER A 765 -48.92 -5.40 43.39
C SER A 765 -47.71 -5.01 42.53
N LEU A 766 -47.92 -4.22 41.48
CA LEU A 766 -46.85 -3.66 40.64
C LEU A 766 -45.88 -2.80 41.46
N ILE A 767 -46.38 -1.88 42.29
CA ILE A 767 -45.55 -1.00 43.12
C ILE A 767 -44.76 -1.80 44.17
N LYS A 768 -45.32 -2.89 44.71
CA LYS A 768 -44.61 -3.80 45.63
C LYS A 768 -43.55 -4.65 44.93
N GLY A 769 -43.69 -4.87 43.62
CA GLY A 769 -42.78 -5.68 42.81
C GLY A 769 -41.46 -4.95 42.49
N PRO A 770 -40.29 -5.53 42.77
CA PRO A 770 -39.02 -4.85 42.53
C PRO A 770 -38.68 -4.70 41.03
N GLY A 771 -39.30 -5.51 40.16
CA GLY A 771 -39.20 -5.37 38.70
C GLY A 771 -39.76 -4.03 38.18
N PHE A 772 -40.81 -3.50 38.79
CA PHE A 772 -41.42 -2.22 38.40
C PHE A 772 -40.47 -1.04 38.64
N TRP A 773 -39.84 -0.98 39.80
CA TRP A 773 -38.88 0.09 40.13
C TRP A 773 -37.60 -0.01 39.30
N LEU A 774 -37.13 -1.22 39.00
CA LEU A 774 -36.04 -1.46 38.05
C LEU A 774 -36.37 -0.85 36.67
N LEU A 775 -37.59 -1.08 36.20
CA LEU A 775 -38.11 -0.57 34.94
C LEU A 775 -38.28 0.93 34.91
N LEU A 776 -38.73 1.52 36.01
CA LEU A 776 -38.86 2.96 36.14
C LEU A 776 -37.49 3.64 35.99
N ILE A 777 -36.45 3.08 36.63
CA ILE A 777 -35.06 3.56 36.51
C ILE A 777 -34.52 3.36 35.09
N ALA A 778 -34.74 2.18 34.50
CA ALA A 778 -34.35 1.86 33.12
C ALA A 778 -34.99 2.82 32.09
N THR A 779 -36.29 3.06 32.24
CA THR A 779 -37.07 3.94 31.36
C THR A 779 -36.63 5.40 31.51
N SER A 780 -36.45 5.86 32.76
CA SER A 780 -35.97 7.22 33.04
C SER A 780 -34.59 7.47 32.42
N SER A 781 -33.68 6.50 32.45
CA SER A 781 -32.36 6.58 31.80
C SER A 781 -32.41 6.81 30.30
N VAL A 782 -33.34 6.16 29.61
CA VAL A 782 -33.49 6.27 28.16
C VAL A 782 -34.22 7.56 27.78
N ALA A 783 -35.14 8.01 28.63
CA ALA A 783 -35.96 9.21 28.41
C ALA A 783 -35.26 10.53 28.81
N LEU A 784 -34.48 10.56 29.90
CA LEU A 784 -33.79 11.76 30.42
C LEU A 784 -33.05 12.55 29.33
N PRO A 785 -32.30 11.90 28.43
CA PRO A 785 -31.57 12.64 27.42
C PRO A 785 -32.43 13.22 26.29
N TRP A 786 -33.68 12.78 26.15
CA TRP A 786 -34.66 13.37 25.23
C TRP A 786 -35.17 14.72 25.74
N LEU A 787 -35.24 14.90 27.07
CA LEU A 787 -35.63 16.18 27.68
C LEU A 787 -34.66 17.32 27.34
N ASN A 788 -33.42 16.97 26.97
CA ASN A 788 -32.36 17.91 26.60
C ASN A 788 -32.06 17.92 25.09
N LEU A 789 -32.93 17.32 24.27
CA LEU A 789 -32.78 17.29 22.82
C LEU A 789 -33.33 18.59 22.21
N ARG A 790 -32.48 19.37 21.53
CA ARG A 790 -32.85 20.66 20.94
C ARG A 790 -32.49 20.70 19.48
N LYS A 791 -33.38 21.22 18.63
CA LYS A 791 -33.08 21.49 17.22
C LYS A 791 -32.52 22.90 17.09
N VAL A 792 -31.23 23.01 16.75
CA VAL A 792 -30.52 24.28 16.66
C VAL A 792 -30.23 24.62 15.19
N ASN A 793 -30.16 25.92 14.89
CA ASN A 793 -29.71 26.38 13.58
C ASN A 793 -28.19 26.19 13.48
N VAL A 794 -27.73 25.91 12.26
CA VAL A 794 -26.33 25.64 11.97
C VAL A 794 -25.95 26.40 10.72
N ARG A 795 -25.01 27.34 10.86
CA ARG A 795 -24.34 27.93 9.69
C ARG A 795 -23.32 26.92 9.18
N ARG A 796 -23.18 26.77 7.87
CA ARG A 796 -22.28 25.79 7.26
C ARG A 796 -21.37 26.44 6.24
N ASP A 797 -20.11 26.01 6.25
CA ASP A 797 -19.13 26.36 5.23
C ASP A 797 -18.60 25.02 4.67
N VAL A 798 -18.98 24.68 3.44
CA VAL A 798 -18.50 23.46 2.76
C VAL A 798 -17.07 23.75 2.31
N LEU A 799 -16.10 23.11 2.96
CA LEU A 799 -14.68 23.37 2.71
C LEU A 799 -14.16 22.55 1.53
N SER A 800 -14.69 21.34 1.33
CA SER A 800 -14.37 20.48 0.17
C SER A 800 -15.47 19.44 -0.05
N GLY A 801 -15.34 18.62 -1.11
CA GLY A 801 -16.23 17.46 -1.33
C GLY A 801 -16.19 16.39 -0.23
N HIS A 802 -15.29 16.52 0.75
CA HIS A 802 -15.08 15.54 1.83
C HIS A 802 -15.09 16.16 3.24
N ALA A 803 -15.30 17.48 3.37
CA ALA A 803 -15.34 18.18 4.65
C ALA A 803 -16.29 19.39 4.65
N VAL A 804 -17.06 19.54 5.73
CA VAL A 804 -17.93 20.68 6.00
C VAL A 804 -17.66 21.19 7.41
N ARG A 805 -17.56 22.51 7.56
CA ARG A 805 -17.50 23.16 8.87
C ARG A 805 -18.88 23.66 9.25
N LEU A 806 -19.30 23.30 10.45
CA LEU A 806 -20.62 23.63 11.01
C LEU A 806 -20.43 24.59 12.17
N TYR A 807 -21.09 25.72 12.16
CA TYR A 807 -21.04 26.75 13.21
C TYR A 807 -22.33 26.72 14.01
N PHE A 808 -22.16 26.69 15.34
CA PHE A 808 -23.22 26.66 16.34
C PHE A 808 -23.08 27.89 17.22
N ASP A 809 -24.21 28.46 17.66
CA ASP A 809 -24.27 29.67 18.49
C ASP A 809 -25.08 29.47 19.79
N TYR A 810 -25.48 28.22 20.09
CA TYR A 810 -26.42 27.92 21.17
C TYR A 810 -25.77 27.79 22.56
N THR A 811 -24.43 27.70 22.66
CA THR A 811 -23.71 27.56 23.93
C THR A 811 -22.26 28.05 23.85
N THR A 812 -21.64 28.25 25.02
CA THR A 812 -20.20 28.56 25.18
C THR A 812 -19.47 27.26 25.52
N PRO A 813 -18.68 26.67 24.62
CA PRO A 813 -17.95 25.43 24.92
C PRO A 813 -16.77 25.69 25.86
N VAL A 814 -16.34 24.65 26.55
CA VAL A 814 -15.10 24.65 27.33
C VAL A 814 -13.96 24.06 26.47
N VAL A 815 -12.70 24.38 26.76
CA VAL A 815 -11.55 23.79 26.05
C VAL A 815 -11.59 22.25 26.11
N GLY A 816 -11.51 21.62 24.94
CA GLY A 816 -11.45 20.16 24.79
C GLY A 816 -12.81 19.47 24.76
N THR A 817 -13.90 20.18 24.49
CA THR A 817 -15.24 19.61 24.55
C THR A 817 -15.73 19.00 23.22
N ALA A 818 -16.47 17.88 23.27
CA ALA A 818 -17.09 17.16 22.16
C ALA A 818 -18.62 17.32 22.19
N VAL A 819 -19.27 17.30 21.04
CA VAL A 819 -20.72 17.53 20.93
C VAL A 819 -21.39 16.38 20.18
N ARG A 820 -22.49 15.87 20.73
CA ARG A 820 -23.32 14.86 20.05
C ARG A 820 -24.37 15.57 19.20
N ILE A 821 -24.29 15.33 17.88
CA ILE A 821 -25.13 15.99 16.88
C ILE A 821 -25.88 14.95 16.05
N SER A 822 -27.04 15.31 15.52
CA SER A 822 -27.79 14.43 14.63
C SER A 822 -28.77 15.16 13.71
N GLN A 823 -28.99 14.61 12.50
CA GLN A 823 -30.10 15.04 11.65
C GLN A 823 -31.46 14.50 12.11
N ARG A 824 -31.51 13.40 12.87
CA ARG A 824 -32.75 12.77 13.37
C ARG A 824 -32.71 12.63 14.88
N PRO A 825 -33.83 12.84 15.60
CA PRO A 825 -33.84 12.76 17.07
C PRO A 825 -33.43 11.37 17.63
N LEU A 826 -33.39 10.33 16.79
CA LEU A 826 -33.21 8.92 17.16
C LEU A 826 -31.94 8.23 16.64
N VAL A 827 -31.06 8.95 15.93
CA VAL A 827 -29.77 8.43 15.42
C VAL A 827 -28.69 9.38 15.95
N GLU A 828 -27.53 8.92 16.43
CA GLU A 828 -26.51 9.80 17.02
C GLU A 828 -25.24 9.80 16.18
N TRP A 829 -24.68 10.99 15.95
CA TRP A 829 -23.33 11.12 15.41
C TRP A 829 -22.42 11.79 16.43
N HIS A 830 -21.22 11.25 16.56
CA HIS A 830 -20.20 11.81 17.42
C HIS A 830 -19.32 12.75 16.60
N ALA A 831 -19.22 14.01 17.03
CA ALA A 831 -18.31 14.98 16.42
C ALA A 831 -17.57 15.78 17.49
N PHE A 832 -16.29 16.07 17.25
CA PHE A 832 -15.46 16.85 18.18
C PHE A 832 -15.48 18.33 17.81
N ALA A 833 -15.81 19.21 18.75
CA ALA A 833 -15.91 20.66 18.52
C ALA A 833 -14.54 21.30 18.27
N THR A 834 -14.48 22.11 17.21
CA THR A 834 -13.47 23.11 16.93
C THR A 834 -13.94 24.46 17.48
N ILE A 835 -13.44 24.85 18.65
CA ILE A 835 -13.80 26.14 19.26
C ILE A 835 -13.11 27.25 18.46
N ALA A 836 -13.86 28.27 18.04
CA ALA A 836 -13.29 29.40 17.29
C ALA A 836 -12.38 30.26 18.19
N LYS A 837 -12.81 30.58 19.41
CA LYS A 837 -12.01 31.27 20.44
C LYS A 837 -12.46 30.88 21.87
N PRO A 838 -11.54 30.74 22.86
CA PRO A 838 -11.92 30.44 24.23
C PRO A 838 -12.84 31.53 24.83
N ASN A 839 -13.90 31.13 25.53
CA ASN A 839 -14.85 32.01 26.24
C ASN A 839 -15.79 32.86 25.36
N GLU A 840 -15.81 32.69 24.05
CA GLU A 840 -16.81 33.32 23.17
C GLU A 840 -18.04 32.43 22.98
N LYS A 841 -19.21 33.05 22.77
CA LYS A 841 -20.45 32.33 22.48
C LYS A 841 -20.38 31.76 21.07
N GLY A 842 -20.55 30.45 20.96
CA GLY A 842 -20.53 29.73 19.69
C GLY A 842 -19.25 28.95 19.43
N PHE A 843 -19.37 27.93 18.60
CA PHE A 843 -18.29 27.00 18.27
C PHE A 843 -18.48 26.43 16.87
N SER A 844 -17.40 25.93 16.28
CA SER A 844 -17.49 25.22 15.02
C SER A 844 -17.27 23.71 15.22
N LEU A 845 -17.71 22.89 14.28
CA LEU A 845 -17.40 21.47 14.18
C LEU A 845 -16.90 21.25 12.76
N LEU A 846 -15.65 20.81 12.60
CA LEU A 846 -15.23 20.26 11.31
C LEU A 846 -15.71 18.82 11.24
N VAL A 847 -16.55 18.54 10.25
CA VAL A 847 -17.06 17.21 9.98
C VAL A 847 -16.57 16.76 8.61
N SER A 848 -16.03 15.57 8.54
CA SER A 848 -15.47 14.99 7.31
C SER A 848 -16.00 13.59 7.09
N ASN A 849 -15.76 13.04 5.90
CA ASN A 849 -16.12 11.65 5.56
C ASN A 849 -15.34 10.61 6.40
N ALA A 850 -14.37 11.05 7.23
CA ALA A 850 -13.70 10.21 8.22
C ALA A 850 -14.48 10.08 9.55
N GLY A 851 -15.54 10.88 9.75
CA GLY A 851 -16.55 10.68 10.80
C GLY A 851 -17.81 10.01 10.23
N ASP A 852 -18.85 9.77 11.07
CA ASP A 852 -20.09 9.06 10.69
C ASP A 852 -21.00 9.81 9.68
N TRP A 853 -20.46 10.75 8.89
CA TRP A 853 -21.19 11.61 7.96
C TRP A 853 -20.99 11.19 6.51
N THR A 854 -22.10 11.00 5.81
CA THR A 854 -22.09 10.64 4.38
C THR A 854 -21.64 11.79 3.50
N LEU A 855 -21.11 11.47 2.31
CA LEU A 855 -20.73 12.46 1.28
C LEU A 855 -21.90 13.39 0.91
N ASP A 856 -23.13 12.88 0.91
CA ASP A 856 -24.33 13.66 0.66
C ASP A 856 -24.57 14.70 1.76
N GLN A 857 -24.43 14.30 3.03
CA GLN A 857 -24.58 15.21 4.18
C GLN A 857 -23.48 16.27 4.25
N ILE A 858 -22.29 15.96 3.74
CA ILE A 858 -21.17 16.90 3.63
C ILE A 858 -21.42 17.91 2.52
N LYS A 859 -21.81 17.46 1.32
CA LYS A 859 -22.13 18.32 0.18
C LYS A 859 -23.34 19.22 0.47
N ASN A 860 -24.41 18.64 1.02
CA ASN A 860 -25.67 19.34 1.22
C ASN A 860 -25.79 20.04 2.56
N GLY A 861 -24.88 19.77 3.51
CA GLY A 861 -24.72 20.40 4.83
C GLY A 861 -26.02 20.81 5.55
N PRO A 862 -26.38 20.21 6.69
CA PRO A 862 -27.63 20.51 7.36
C PRO A 862 -27.65 21.95 7.90
N SER A 863 -28.74 22.68 7.62
CA SER A 863 -29.00 24.02 8.18
C SER A 863 -29.59 23.98 9.60
N LYS A 864 -30.07 22.80 10.02
CA LYS A 864 -30.58 22.52 11.37
C LYS A 864 -30.13 21.14 11.82
N LEU A 865 -29.68 21.04 13.06
CA LEU A 865 -29.29 19.77 13.68
C LEU A 865 -29.93 19.63 15.07
N TRP A 866 -30.22 18.39 15.44
CA TRP A 866 -30.51 18.03 16.82
C TRP A 866 -29.20 17.93 17.59
N VAL A 867 -29.13 18.63 18.72
CA VAL A 867 -28.04 18.55 19.69
C VAL A 867 -28.61 17.95 20.96
N ARG A 868 -27.82 17.08 21.59
CA ARG A 868 -28.17 16.40 22.83
C ARG A 868 -27.19 16.77 23.94
N GLY A 869 -27.71 17.20 25.09
CA GLY A 869 -26.93 17.40 26.31
C GLY A 869 -25.99 18.61 26.28
N VAL A 870 -25.09 18.67 27.27
CA VAL A 870 -24.01 19.66 27.35
C VAL A 870 -22.78 19.09 26.66
N PRO A 871 -21.98 19.90 25.95
CA PRO A 871 -20.71 19.47 25.39
C PRO A 871 -19.87 18.67 26.45
N ALA A 872 -19.32 17.50 26.09
CA ALA A 872 -18.59 16.56 26.97
C ALA A 872 -17.05 16.64 26.83
N CYS A 873 -16.29 16.62 27.92
CA CYS A 873 -14.82 16.78 27.89
C CYS A 873 -14.07 15.60 27.20
N GLY A 874 -13.08 15.93 26.37
CA GLY A 874 -12.20 15.01 25.65
C GLY A 874 -10.74 15.05 26.14
N VAL A 875 -9.84 14.35 25.45
CA VAL A 875 -8.46 14.10 25.93
C VAL A 875 -7.68 15.37 26.24
N LEU A 876 -7.88 16.48 25.53
CA LEU A 876 -7.13 17.72 25.77
C LEU A 876 -7.55 18.51 26.98
N ARG A 877 -8.63 18.10 27.67
CA ARG A 877 -8.98 18.68 28.97
C ARG A 877 -7.85 18.48 30.00
N ILE A 878 -6.98 17.51 29.79
CA ILE A 878 -5.83 17.22 30.65
C ILE A 878 -4.63 18.14 30.39
N ALA A 879 -4.59 18.90 29.29
CA ALA A 879 -3.44 19.73 28.93
C ALA A 879 -3.00 20.69 30.05
N PRO A 880 -3.92 21.37 30.77
CA PRO A 880 -3.56 22.25 31.90
C PRO A 880 -2.95 21.54 33.11
N LEU A 881 -2.99 20.21 33.18
CA LEU A 881 -2.28 19.46 34.23
C LEU A 881 -0.76 19.49 34.04
N PHE A 882 -0.26 19.95 32.89
CA PHE A 882 1.16 19.93 32.56
C PHE A 882 1.70 21.34 32.36
N LYS A 883 2.97 21.54 32.74
CA LYS A 883 3.67 22.82 32.55
C LYS A 883 4.03 23.06 31.09
N ARG A 884 4.35 21.99 30.35
CA ARG A 884 4.67 21.99 28.92
C ARG A 884 4.28 20.65 28.30
N ILE A 885 3.78 20.68 27.07
CA ILE A 885 3.34 19.46 26.36
C ILE A 885 3.84 19.42 24.91
N VAL A 886 3.92 18.21 24.35
CA VAL A 886 4.04 18.03 22.89
C VAL A 886 2.68 17.64 22.33
N LEU A 887 2.19 18.36 21.32
CA LEU A 887 0.97 18.05 20.59
C LEU A 887 1.30 17.35 19.27
N VAL A 888 0.76 16.16 19.07
CA VAL A 888 0.91 15.39 17.82
C VAL A 888 -0.45 15.20 17.18
N ALA A 889 -0.69 15.79 16.01
CA ALA A 889 -2.00 15.73 15.36
C ALA A 889 -1.93 15.39 13.86
N THR A 890 -2.93 14.66 13.35
CA THR A 890 -3.02 14.31 11.91
C THR A 890 -4.46 14.38 11.39
N GLY A 891 -4.64 14.77 10.12
CA GLY A 891 -5.92 14.79 9.42
C GLY A 891 -7.00 15.63 10.10
N SER A 892 -8.09 15.00 10.54
CA SER A 892 -9.17 15.65 11.30
C SER A 892 -8.86 15.82 12.80
N GLY A 893 -7.79 15.18 13.31
CA GLY A 893 -7.38 15.24 14.72
C GLY A 893 -6.82 16.59 15.17
N ILE A 894 -6.63 17.49 14.22
CA ILE A 894 -6.20 18.87 14.43
C ILE A 894 -7.24 19.73 15.08
N GLY A 895 -8.48 19.61 14.62
CA GLY A 895 -9.56 20.46 15.09
C GLY A 895 -9.67 20.44 16.63
N PRO A 896 -9.65 19.25 17.25
CA PRO A 896 -9.60 19.11 18.69
C PRO A 896 -8.44 19.86 19.38
N CYS A 897 -7.26 19.99 18.75
CA CYS A 897 -6.07 20.67 19.31
C CYS A 897 -6.18 22.20 19.39
N LEU A 898 -7.00 22.80 18.53
CA LEU A 898 -7.07 24.24 18.38
C LEU A 898 -7.43 25.03 19.63
N PRO A 899 -8.36 24.59 20.49
CA PRO A 899 -8.65 25.28 21.74
C PRO A 899 -7.44 25.44 22.66
N VAL A 900 -6.50 24.49 22.65
CA VAL A 900 -5.26 24.57 23.45
C VAL A 900 -4.28 25.56 22.81
N ILE A 901 -4.15 25.49 21.48
CA ILE A 901 -3.31 26.39 20.67
C ILE A 901 -3.76 27.85 20.86
N TYR A 902 -5.05 28.14 20.66
CA TYR A 902 -5.62 29.49 20.80
C TYR A 902 -5.62 30.01 22.23
N ALA A 903 -5.80 29.16 23.23
CA ALA A 903 -5.80 29.60 24.62
C ALA A 903 -4.42 30.05 25.09
N LYS A 904 -3.33 29.56 24.48
CA LYS A 904 -1.92 29.81 24.85
C LYS A 904 -1.63 29.67 26.36
N LYS A 905 -2.45 28.89 27.08
CA LYS A 905 -2.34 28.71 28.55
C LYS A 905 -1.23 27.74 28.96
N VAL A 906 -0.83 26.87 28.05
CA VAL A 906 0.20 25.85 28.27
C VAL A 906 1.15 25.92 27.08
N PRO A 907 2.46 26.21 27.29
CA PRO A 907 3.44 26.13 26.21
C PRO A 907 3.43 24.72 25.60
N ALA A 908 3.29 24.66 24.28
CA ALA A 908 3.14 23.42 23.55
C ALA A 908 4.10 23.40 22.36
N ARG A 909 4.79 22.26 22.16
CA ARG A 909 5.56 22.02 20.93
C ARG A 909 4.75 21.16 19.97
N ILE A 910 4.65 21.54 18.71
CA ILE A 910 3.63 20.98 17.81
C ILE A 910 4.26 20.19 16.66
N PHE A 911 3.77 18.96 16.45
CA PHE A 911 4.01 18.19 15.24
C PHE A 911 2.69 17.88 14.53
N TRP A 912 2.66 18.17 13.23
CA TRP A 912 1.48 17.98 12.39
C TRP A 912 1.89 17.34 11.05
N SER A 913 1.18 16.29 10.60
CA SER A 913 1.50 15.59 9.33
C SER A 913 0.47 15.65 8.18
N THR A 914 -0.32 16.72 8.04
CA THR A 914 -1.37 16.85 7.01
C THR A 914 -0.87 17.78 5.92
N PRO A 915 -1.02 17.41 4.63
CA PRO A 915 -0.76 18.33 3.53
C PRO A 915 -1.78 19.47 3.56
N HIS A 916 -1.32 20.71 3.44
CA HIS A 916 -2.13 21.92 3.32
C HIS A 916 -3.23 22.08 4.39
N PRO A 917 -2.87 22.17 5.68
CA PRO A 917 -3.87 22.32 6.72
C PRO A 917 -4.76 23.56 6.57
N GLU A 918 -4.27 24.62 5.94
CA GLU A 918 -5.03 25.80 5.53
C GLU A 918 -6.24 25.49 4.63
N GLN A 919 -6.15 24.47 3.77
CA GLN A 919 -7.24 24.12 2.85
C GLN A 919 -8.42 23.47 3.57
N ASN A 920 -8.14 22.72 4.64
CA ASN A 920 -9.16 21.99 5.40
C ASN A 920 -9.64 22.75 6.65
N PHE A 921 -8.88 23.76 7.09
CA PHE A 921 -9.16 24.46 8.34
C PHE A 921 -9.14 25.99 8.24
N GLY A 922 -8.86 26.55 7.06
CA GLY A 922 -8.72 27.99 6.83
C GLY A 922 -7.30 28.49 7.09
N ALA A 923 -6.87 29.54 6.38
CA ALA A 923 -5.50 30.07 6.47
C ALA A 923 -5.11 30.58 7.88
N GLU A 924 -6.09 31.06 8.65
CA GLU A 924 -5.91 31.57 10.02
C GLU A 924 -5.32 30.53 10.98
N ILE A 925 -5.49 29.23 10.70
CA ILE A 925 -4.96 28.16 11.55
C ILE A 925 -3.44 28.08 11.52
N ILE A 926 -2.83 28.35 10.36
CA ILE A 926 -1.39 28.28 10.18
C ILE A 926 -0.73 29.36 11.01
N GLN A 927 -1.31 30.56 10.96
CA GLN A 927 -0.90 31.66 11.80
C GLN A 927 -1.02 31.29 13.28
N ALA A 928 -2.16 30.74 13.71
CA ALA A 928 -2.36 30.33 15.10
C ALA A 928 -1.36 29.27 15.60
N ILE A 929 -0.92 28.36 14.73
CA ILE A 929 0.10 27.35 15.05
C ILE A 929 1.45 28.01 15.26
N TYR A 930 1.91 28.81 14.30
CA TYR A 930 3.20 29.48 14.38
C TYR A 930 3.23 30.53 15.52
N ASP A 931 2.11 31.20 15.77
CA ASP A 931 1.92 32.09 16.91
C ASP A 931 1.97 31.38 18.27
N ALA A 932 1.71 30.07 18.30
CA ALA A 932 1.80 29.25 19.51
C ALA A 932 3.18 28.60 19.67
N ASP A 933 3.84 28.29 18.55
CA ASP A 933 5.16 27.68 18.46
C ASP A 933 5.80 28.05 17.10
N GLU A 934 6.74 28.98 17.10
CA GLU A 934 7.44 29.43 15.87
C GLU A 934 8.22 28.28 15.20
N ASP A 935 8.63 27.28 15.98
CA ASP A 935 9.33 26.09 15.52
C ASP A 935 8.38 24.91 15.21
N ALA A 936 7.08 25.16 15.05
CA ALA A 936 6.11 24.11 14.79
C ALA A 936 6.47 23.30 13.52
N VAL A 937 6.47 21.98 13.64
CA VAL A 937 6.83 21.09 12.54
C VAL A 937 5.58 20.68 11.76
N ILE A 938 5.44 21.23 10.55
CA ILE A 938 4.39 20.84 9.59
C ILE A 938 5.02 19.93 8.52
N HIS A 939 4.77 18.63 8.64
CA HIS A 939 5.34 17.61 7.77
C HIS A 939 4.37 17.19 6.67
N ASN A 940 4.69 17.50 5.41
CA ASN A 940 3.89 17.05 4.29
C ASN A 940 4.25 15.60 3.93
N THR A 941 3.45 14.64 4.38
CA THR A 941 3.71 13.21 4.17
C THR A 941 3.70 12.76 2.71
N LYS A 942 3.17 13.58 1.78
CA LYS A 942 3.17 13.30 0.33
C LYS A 942 4.49 13.69 -0.34
N THR A 943 5.10 14.81 0.08
CA THR A 943 6.32 15.33 -0.54
C THR A 943 7.58 15.01 0.26
N MET A 944 7.45 14.82 1.57
CA MET A 944 8.57 14.62 2.50
C MET A 944 8.68 13.18 3.04
N GLY A 945 7.91 12.24 2.47
CA GLY A 945 7.87 10.85 2.94
C GLY A 945 7.21 10.67 4.30
N ARG A 946 7.21 9.43 4.83
CA ARG A 946 6.62 9.13 6.16
C ARG A 946 7.71 9.15 7.23
N PRO A 947 7.69 10.12 8.16
CA PRO A 947 8.71 10.21 9.19
C PRO A 947 8.50 9.18 10.30
N ASP A 948 9.57 8.84 11.04
CA ASP A 948 9.43 8.09 12.29
C ASP A 948 8.82 9.00 13.37
N MET A 949 7.50 8.87 13.50
CA MET A 949 6.69 9.66 14.43
C MET A 949 7.05 9.43 15.89
N VAL A 950 7.65 8.29 16.26
CA VAL A 950 8.10 8.04 17.63
C VAL A 950 9.38 8.81 17.91
N ALA A 951 10.36 8.73 17.00
CA ALA A 951 11.62 9.45 17.13
C ALA A 951 11.42 10.96 17.16
N ILE A 952 10.58 11.50 16.27
CA ILE A 952 10.27 12.94 16.23
C ILE A 952 9.55 13.40 17.50
N SER A 953 8.52 12.66 17.95
CA SER A 953 7.78 13.05 19.17
C SER A 953 8.68 13.05 20.41
N TYR A 954 9.66 12.14 20.49
CA TYR A 954 10.64 12.12 21.58
C TYR A 954 11.60 13.30 21.50
N ARG A 955 12.12 13.59 20.31
CA ARG A 955 13.02 14.71 20.07
C ARG A 955 12.38 16.03 20.49
N LEU A 956 11.15 16.29 20.02
CA LEU A 956 10.41 17.50 20.39
C LEU A 956 10.14 17.59 21.89
N LEU A 957 9.92 16.45 22.57
CA LEU A 957 9.75 16.42 24.02
C LEU A 957 11.03 16.83 24.77
N GLN A 958 12.20 16.37 24.31
CA GLN A 958 13.48 16.76 24.88
C GLN A 958 13.80 18.23 24.61
N GLU A 959 13.64 18.68 23.37
CA GLU A 959 13.94 20.05 22.95
C GLU A 959 13.05 21.09 23.64
N SER A 960 11.79 20.75 23.94
CA SER A 960 10.86 21.65 24.64
C SER A 960 10.86 21.51 26.16
N ASN A 961 11.59 20.54 26.72
CA ASN A 961 11.49 20.12 28.12
C ASN A 961 10.02 19.87 28.52
N ALA A 962 9.29 19.16 27.67
CA ALA A 962 7.87 18.86 27.89
C ALA A 962 7.68 17.72 28.89
N GLU A 963 6.62 17.82 29.70
CA GLU A 963 6.30 16.81 30.72
C GLU A 963 5.44 15.66 30.18
N ALA A 964 4.76 15.88 29.04
CA ALA A 964 3.86 14.89 28.44
C ALA A 964 3.70 15.07 26.92
N VAL A 965 3.36 13.98 26.23
CA VAL A 965 2.94 13.98 24.82
C VAL A 965 1.43 13.73 24.72
N CYS A 966 0.69 14.60 24.05
CA CYS A 966 -0.72 14.40 23.75
C CYS A 966 -0.91 14.16 22.24
N VAL A 967 -1.54 13.05 21.88
CA VAL A 967 -1.69 12.60 20.50
C VAL A 967 -3.16 12.55 20.09
N ILE A 968 -3.51 13.23 19.00
CA ILE A 968 -4.82 13.13 18.35
C ILE A 968 -4.63 12.74 16.90
N SER A 969 -4.63 11.43 16.67
CA SER A 969 -4.40 10.81 15.37
C SER A 969 -5.22 9.53 15.23
N ASN A 970 -5.12 8.87 14.07
CA ASN A 970 -5.73 7.56 13.87
C ASN A 970 -5.26 6.54 14.93
N LYS A 971 -6.08 5.50 15.16
CA LYS A 971 -5.87 4.49 16.22
C LYS A 971 -4.45 3.88 16.19
N LYS A 972 -3.95 3.53 15.01
CA LYS A 972 -2.63 2.89 14.85
C LYS A 972 -1.51 3.83 15.27
N LEU A 973 -1.54 5.09 14.83
CA LEU A 973 -0.49 6.06 15.14
C LEU A 973 -0.53 6.49 16.62
N THR A 974 -1.73 6.74 17.15
CA THR A 974 -1.94 7.04 18.57
C THR A 974 -1.43 5.91 19.45
N GLN A 975 -1.75 4.64 19.11
CA GLN A 975 -1.22 3.48 19.84
C GLN A 975 0.30 3.37 19.74
N MET A 976 0.87 3.56 18.55
CA MET A 976 2.31 3.48 18.32
C MET A 976 3.08 4.48 19.19
N ILE A 977 2.70 5.76 19.17
CA ILE A 977 3.39 6.82 19.91
C ILE A 977 3.17 6.65 21.41
N VAL A 978 1.92 6.48 21.86
CA VAL A 978 1.62 6.35 23.30
C VAL A 978 2.31 5.12 23.89
N TYR A 979 2.25 3.96 23.23
CA TYR A 979 2.94 2.75 23.69
C TYR A 979 4.46 2.93 23.71
N ALA A 980 5.02 3.53 22.67
CA ALA A 980 6.45 3.74 22.58
C ALA A 980 6.96 4.66 23.71
N MET A 981 6.24 5.73 24.03
CA MET A 981 6.57 6.66 25.11
C MET A 981 6.35 6.05 26.50
N GLU A 982 5.20 5.43 26.76
CA GLU A 982 4.88 4.83 28.06
C GLU A 982 5.82 3.66 28.40
N SER A 983 6.24 2.87 27.40
CA SER A 983 7.23 1.79 27.58
C SER A 983 8.63 2.30 27.96
N ARG A 984 8.86 3.60 27.82
CA ARG A 984 10.09 4.33 28.15
C ARG A 984 9.91 5.27 29.36
N GLY A 985 8.78 5.18 30.06
CA GLY A 985 8.53 5.96 31.28
C GLY A 985 8.04 7.38 31.02
N ILE A 986 7.78 7.74 29.76
CA ILE A 986 7.40 9.09 29.34
C ILE A 986 5.86 9.18 29.37
N PRO A 987 5.26 10.18 30.05
CA PRO A 987 3.82 10.38 30.04
C PRO A 987 3.32 10.68 28.62
N ALA A 988 2.42 9.84 28.11
CA ALA A 988 1.78 10.06 26.82
C ALA A 988 0.30 9.70 26.86
N PHE A 989 -0.52 10.52 26.22
CA PHE A 989 -1.97 10.44 26.25
C PHE A 989 -2.52 10.59 24.82
N GLY A 990 -3.67 9.97 24.53
CA GLY A 990 -4.29 10.16 23.23
C GLY A 990 -5.73 9.70 23.18
N ALA A 991 -6.51 10.31 22.28
CA ALA A 991 -7.89 9.94 22.06
C ALA A 991 -7.94 8.57 21.35
N ILE A 992 -8.30 7.51 22.07
CA ILE A 992 -8.69 6.27 21.43
C ILE A 992 -10.14 6.46 21.01
N PHE A 993 -10.38 6.58 19.70
CA PHE A 993 -11.69 6.42 19.09
C PHE A 993 -12.19 4.98 19.32
N ASP A 994 -12.58 4.67 20.55
CA ASP A 994 -13.37 3.48 20.91
C ASP A 994 -14.80 3.97 21.26
N SER A 995 -15.29 5.03 20.59
CA SER A 995 -16.66 5.51 20.74
C SER A 995 -17.62 4.44 20.34
#